data_AF-A0A6A6HHL3-F1
#
_entry.id   AF-A0A6A6HHL3-F1
#
_cell.length_a   1.000
_cell.length_b   1.000
_cell.length_c   1.000
_cell.angle_alpha   90.00
_cell.angle_beta   90.00
_cell.angle_gamma   90.00
#
_symmetry.space_group_name_H-M   'P 1'
#
loop_
_entity.id
_entity.type
_entity.pdbx_description
1 polymer ?
#
loop_
_entity_poly.entity_id
_entity_poly.type
_entity_poly.pdbx_seq_one_letter_code
_entity_poly.pdbx_strand_id
1 'polypeptide(L)'
;MAPSFQDLPQDGVDDHDEDEIDFSDLQEAYNVHLEEGLDTFVVVDGLPVVPEESREKLTKFVGRKLTSVGRLKGEMFMPIDDSGKTQGFAFVEYESPDQAAAAIKQLHGVPLDKKHTMAVNKLTDIDRYGNADFDDEYHAPVLPDFAEKEHLRWWVGDGRDQLAMYRNDMVGVFWNEKEEGLENCVDREHWTEAFVQWSPLGTYLTSVHSQGVQLWGGPSWTRQMRFAHPGVNLVDFSPNENYLVTWSHRPLTVDENHPILSVEEDGKNYIIWDIATGKVLRSFVTIDLPGPPTDAEGNPVKKKIQWPAFKWSADDKYVARMTPAQSVSVYELPRMNLLDKQSIKIEGIIDFEWSPATPQRDSKKDYEQLFCFWTPELGSNPAKVGLMSIPSKEIVRTRNLFNVSDAKLHWQSDAKYVCVKVDRHSKSKKSLATNLEIFRVQEKGVPVEVVDAIKDTVINFAWEPHGDRFVLITAGEVPVGAAVPPKTSISFFCPEKVKPPAVGNFKLIKTIDKKNSNAIYWSPKGRFVVVATVHSNQSFDLDFWDLDFEGEKEEKDKDLTANLQLMATGDHYGVTDIEWDPSGRYVITSASVWKHQMENGYHLYDFKGELLREEPVEKIKQLLWRPRPTTMLSKDEQKKIRKNLREYSRVFDQEDEDRKNTANREVIERRRRALEEWLAWRRATEEDVREERSELGLEKLDINGVDGDDEAGGEYVEEIVEEIIDETEEVVT
;
A
#
# COMPACT_ATOMS: atom_id res chain seq x y z
N MET A 1 33.25 53.37 25.12
CA MET A 1 32.66 53.84 26.39
C MET A 1 31.23 53.38 26.40
N ALA A 2 30.93 52.34 27.18
CA ALA A 2 29.57 51.85 27.36
C ALA A 2 28.85 52.77 28.37
N PRO A 3 27.54 53.07 28.19
CA PRO A 3 26.81 53.90 29.15
C PRO A 3 26.69 53.16 30.48
N SER A 4 26.86 53.90 31.58
CA SER A 4 26.72 53.40 32.94
C SER A 4 25.27 53.14 33.31
N PHE A 5 25.05 52.19 34.22
CA PHE A 5 23.79 51.71 34.81
C PHE A 5 22.84 52.78 35.42
N GLN A 6 23.17 54.06 35.31
CA GLN A 6 22.40 55.19 35.85
C GLN A 6 21.39 55.79 34.86
N ASP A 7 21.43 55.38 33.59
CA ASP A 7 20.53 55.88 32.54
C ASP A 7 19.34 54.96 32.24
N LEU A 8 19.08 53.96 33.10
CA LEU A 8 17.82 53.20 33.05
C LEU A 8 16.71 54.02 33.74
N PRO A 9 15.56 54.23 33.10
CA PRO A 9 14.41 54.83 33.76
C PRO A 9 14.09 54.00 35.02
N GLN A 10 14.05 54.65 36.18
CA GLN A 10 13.39 54.07 37.35
C GLN A 10 11.92 53.94 36.96
N ASP A 11 11.45 52.69 36.81
CA ASP A 11 10.06 52.36 36.58
C ASP A 11 9.22 53.02 37.68
N GLY A 12 8.70 54.20 37.34
CA GLY A 12 7.64 54.85 38.07
C GLY A 12 6.42 53.96 37.93
N VAL A 13 5.95 53.53 39.10
CA VAL A 13 4.58 53.11 39.41
C VAL A 13 3.58 53.70 38.40
N ASP A 14 3.28 52.96 37.33
CA ASP A 14 1.94 52.96 36.77
C ASP A 14 1.17 51.97 37.64
N ASP A 15 0.44 52.52 38.61
CA ASP A 15 -0.69 51.85 39.26
C ASP A 15 -1.71 51.54 38.15
N HIS A 16 -1.49 50.47 37.39
CA HIS A 16 -2.59 49.79 36.73
C HIS A 16 -3.32 49.06 37.85
N ASP A 17 -4.46 49.61 38.27
CA ASP A 17 -5.42 48.89 39.11
C ASP A 17 -5.69 47.53 38.45
N GLU A 18 -5.10 46.46 38.98
CA GLU A 18 -5.33 45.08 38.52
C GLU A 18 -6.83 44.70 38.61
N ASP A 19 -7.61 45.48 39.35
CA ASP A 19 -9.07 45.38 39.50
C ASP A 19 -9.87 45.91 38.28
N GLU A 20 -9.25 46.60 37.30
CA GLU A 20 -9.92 47.10 36.08
C GLU A 20 -9.73 46.21 34.84
N ILE A 21 -8.94 45.14 34.94
CA ILE A 21 -8.76 44.17 33.84
C ILE A 21 -9.85 43.10 33.95
N ASP A 22 -10.78 43.12 32.99
CA ASP A 22 -11.85 42.14 32.89
C ASP A 22 -11.29 40.79 32.41
N PHE A 23 -11.01 39.88 33.34
CA PHE A 23 -10.57 38.52 33.05
C PHE A 23 -11.72 37.57 32.73
N SER A 24 -12.97 38.06 32.58
CA SER A 24 -14.12 37.18 32.32
C SER A 24 -13.93 36.34 31.06
N ASP A 25 -13.33 36.89 30.00
CA ASP A 25 -13.07 36.21 28.72
C ASP A 25 -12.03 35.08 28.84
N LEU A 26 -10.93 35.33 29.55
CA LEU A 26 -9.88 34.35 29.84
C LEU A 26 -10.36 33.32 30.85
N GLN A 27 -11.18 33.73 31.81
CA GLN A 27 -11.78 32.85 32.79
C GLN A 27 -12.85 31.97 32.15
N GLU A 28 -13.61 32.43 31.16
CA GLU A 28 -14.50 31.61 30.33
C GLU A 28 -13.73 30.64 29.44
N ALA A 29 -12.68 31.12 28.76
CA ALA A 29 -11.87 30.32 27.84
C ALA A 29 -11.05 29.23 28.54
N TYR A 30 -10.67 29.45 29.81
CA TYR A 30 -9.81 28.55 30.59
C TYR A 30 -10.44 28.07 31.90
N ASN A 31 -11.76 28.19 32.07
CA ASN A 31 -12.46 27.55 33.19
C ASN A 31 -12.38 26.04 33.03
N VAL A 32 -11.40 25.41 33.66
CA VAL A 32 -11.31 23.96 33.73
C VAL A 32 -12.38 23.51 34.75
N HIS A 33 -13.56 23.14 34.24
CA HIS A 33 -14.55 22.44 35.06
C HIS A 33 -13.95 21.09 35.47
N LEU A 34 -13.44 21.02 36.70
CA LEU A 34 -13.11 19.78 37.37
C LEU A 34 -14.42 19.05 37.69
N GLU A 35 -14.97 18.34 36.71
CA GLU A 35 -16.17 17.50 36.87
C GLU A 35 -15.83 16.20 37.63
N GLU A 36 -15.60 16.29 38.93
CA GLU A 36 -15.61 15.10 39.79
C GLU A 36 -17.05 14.81 40.26
N GLY A 37 -17.79 14.02 39.47
CA GLY A 37 -18.89 13.20 40.02
C GLY A 37 -20.27 13.25 39.34
N LEU A 38 -20.47 14.04 38.28
CA LEU A 38 -21.78 14.12 37.60
C LEU A 38 -21.94 13.16 36.41
N ASP A 39 -20.85 12.53 35.93
CA ASP A 39 -20.88 11.58 34.80
C ASP A 39 -21.69 10.31 35.05
N THR A 40 -22.00 10.01 36.32
CA THR A 40 -22.90 8.90 36.69
C THR A 40 -24.37 9.26 36.55
N PHE A 41 -24.72 10.54 36.35
CA PHE A 41 -26.08 11.02 36.25
C PHE A 41 -26.55 11.14 34.80
N VAL A 42 -27.73 10.61 34.53
CA VAL A 42 -28.44 10.79 33.26
C VAL A 42 -29.80 11.45 33.48
N VAL A 43 -30.21 12.24 32.49
CA VAL A 43 -31.54 12.85 32.42
C VAL A 43 -32.38 12.05 31.44
N VAL A 44 -33.52 11.56 31.91
CA VAL A 44 -34.47 10.79 31.12
C VAL A 44 -35.68 11.67 30.84
N ASP A 45 -35.81 12.14 29.61
CA ASP A 45 -36.88 12.99 29.13
C ASP A 45 -37.90 12.21 28.27
N GLY A 46 -39.06 12.82 28.00
CA GLY A 46 -40.16 12.23 27.24
C GLY A 46 -40.99 11.23 28.04
N LEU A 47 -40.99 11.32 29.37
CA LEU A 47 -41.83 10.50 30.26
C LEU A 47 -43.28 11.02 30.30
N PRO A 48 -44.27 10.13 30.49
CA PRO A 48 -45.67 10.54 30.66
C PRO A 48 -45.87 11.45 31.87
N VAL A 49 -46.61 12.56 31.67
CA VAL A 49 -47.07 13.46 32.75
C VAL A 49 -48.22 12.80 33.51
N VAL A 50 -48.00 12.46 34.78
CA VAL A 50 -48.95 11.72 35.63
C VAL A 50 -49.17 12.43 36.97
N PRO A 51 -50.35 12.29 37.61
CA PRO A 51 -50.57 12.79 38.96
C PRO A 51 -49.78 12.00 40.01
N GLU A 52 -49.52 12.61 41.17
CA GLU A 52 -48.68 12.07 42.25
C GLU A 52 -48.99 10.61 42.64
N GLU A 53 -50.27 10.23 42.69
CA GLU A 53 -50.71 8.86 43.02
C GLU A 53 -50.21 7.79 42.02
N SER A 54 -49.94 8.19 40.78
CA SER A 54 -49.47 7.30 39.70
C SER A 54 -47.95 7.35 39.49
N ARG A 55 -47.25 8.27 40.16
CA ARG A 55 -45.80 8.45 40.07
C ARG A 55 -45.05 7.17 40.45
N GLU A 56 -45.41 6.53 41.56
CA GLU A 56 -44.69 5.33 42.05
C GLU A 56 -44.77 4.16 41.04
N LYS A 57 -45.88 4.04 40.30
CA LYS A 57 -46.05 3.03 39.26
C LYS A 57 -45.18 3.33 38.04
N LEU A 58 -45.12 4.60 37.63
CA LEU A 58 -44.26 5.04 36.53
C LEU A 58 -42.78 4.86 36.88
N THR A 59 -42.38 5.22 38.10
CA THR A 59 -41.01 5.02 38.61
C THR A 59 -40.60 3.55 38.55
N LYS A 60 -41.47 2.62 38.96
CA LYS A 60 -41.19 1.17 38.85
C LYS A 60 -41.12 0.68 37.41
N PHE A 61 -41.93 1.24 36.50
CA PHE A 61 -41.91 0.85 35.09
C PHE A 61 -40.64 1.32 34.38
N VAL A 62 -40.29 2.59 34.50
CA VAL A 62 -39.08 3.19 33.92
C VAL A 62 -37.83 2.59 34.57
N GLY A 63 -37.85 2.41 35.91
CA GLY A 63 -36.78 1.75 36.65
C GLY A 63 -36.43 0.36 36.12
N ARG A 64 -37.43 -0.48 35.77
CA ARG A 64 -37.15 -1.81 35.15
C ARG A 64 -36.40 -1.72 33.82
N LYS A 65 -36.68 -0.69 33.01
CA LYS A 65 -35.98 -0.46 31.73
C LYS A 65 -34.57 0.10 31.96
N LEU A 66 -34.38 0.96 32.96
CA LEU A 66 -33.06 1.50 33.30
C LEU A 66 -32.15 0.43 33.92
N THR A 67 -32.71 -0.45 34.76
CA THR A 67 -31.97 -1.55 35.40
C THR A 67 -31.60 -2.68 34.43
N SER A 68 -32.16 -2.73 33.21
CA SER A 68 -31.73 -3.73 32.23
C SER A 68 -30.36 -3.43 31.63
N VAL A 69 -29.85 -2.20 31.78
CA VAL A 69 -28.56 -1.76 31.20
C VAL A 69 -27.48 -1.56 32.26
N GLY A 70 -27.84 -1.18 33.49
CA GLY A 70 -26.89 -0.97 34.58
C GLY A 70 -27.57 -0.95 35.94
N ARG A 71 -26.79 -0.87 37.02
CA ARG A 71 -27.29 -0.84 38.39
C ARG A 71 -27.40 0.61 38.87
N LEU A 72 -28.57 0.96 39.40
CA LEU A 72 -28.86 2.30 39.88
C LEU A 72 -28.32 2.51 41.30
N LYS A 73 -27.59 3.61 41.50
CA LYS A 73 -27.02 4.03 42.78
C LYS A 73 -27.98 4.97 43.48
N GLY A 74 -29.20 4.50 43.77
CA GLY A 74 -30.23 5.27 44.46
C GLY A 74 -31.62 5.18 43.84
N GLU A 75 -32.54 5.99 44.33
CA GLU A 75 -33.89 6.11 43.78
C GLU A 75 -33.92 7.16 42.66
N MET A 76 -34.68 6.87 41.60
CA MET A 76 -34.91 7.82 40.50
C MET A 76 -35.70 9.03 41.01
N PHE A 77 -35.15 10.23 40.78
CA PHE A 77 -35.80 11.47 41.17
C PHE A 77 -36.65 12.00 40.00
N MET A 78 -37.94 12.19 40.24
CA MET A 78 -38.90 12.68 39.25
C MET A 78 -39.59 13.94 39.83
N PRO A 79 -39.30 15.13 39.28
CA PRO A 79 -39.88 16.39 39.77
C PRO A 79 -41.40 16.45 39.57
N ILE A 80 -42.06 17.14 40.50
CA ILE A 80 -43.50 17.44 40.46
C ILE A 80 -43.67 18.96 40.33
N ASP A 81 -44.60 19.41 39.49
CA ASP A 81 -44.97 20.80 39.37
C ASP A 81 -45.91 21.28 40.49
N ASP A 82 -46.14 22.59 40.57
CA ASP A 82 -47.06 23.21 41.54
C ASP A 82 -48.52 22.75 41.37
N SER A 83 -48.84 22.03 40.29
CA SER A 83 -50.15 21.45 39.99
C SER A 83 -50.33 20.00 40.46
N GLY A 84 -49.29 19.41 41.07
CA GLY A 84 -49.30 18.03 41.57
C GLY A 84 -49.09 16.96 40.49
N LYS A 85 -48.50 17.31 39.35
CA LYS A 85 -48.19 16.40 38.23
C LYS A 85 -46.69 16.31 37.95
N THR A 86 -46.24 15.20 37.39
CA THR A 86 -44.83 15.01 37.02
C THR A 86 -44.45 15.90 35.83
N GLN A 87 -43.23 16.43 35.81
CA GLN A 87 -42.78 17.36 34.77
C GLN A 87 -42.34 16.69 33.46
N GLY A 88 -42.46 15.36 33.35
CA GLY A 88 -42.14 14.61 32.13
C GLY A 88 -40.67 14.19 31.98
N PHE A 89 -39.82 14.48 32.96
CA PHE A 89 -38.42 14.03 32.99
C PHE A 89 -38.03 13.47 34.37
N ALA A 90 -36.93 12.73 34.42
CA ALA A 90 -36.39 12.16 35.66
C ALA A 90 -34.84 12.13 35.65
N PHE A 91 -34.25 12.25 36.84
CA PHE A 91 -32.82 12.12 37.07
C PHE A 91 -32.50 10.75 37.66
N VAL A 92 -31.46 10.13 37.13
CA VAL A 92 -31.06 8.76 37.47
C VAL A 92 -29.55 8.70 37.66
N GLU A 93 -29.11 8.16 38.80
CA GLU A 93 -27.68 7.92 39.08
C GLU A 93 -27.36 6.43 38.90
N TYR A 94 -26.30 6.14 38.14
CA TYR A 94 -25.73 4.81 37.96
C TYR A 94 -24.54 4.55 38.89
N GLU A 95 -24.20 3.29 39.14
CA GLU A 95 -23.02 2.93 39.96
C GLU A 95 -21.69 3.34 39.31
N SER A 96 -21.63 3.43 37.97
CA SER A 96 -20.43 3.88 37.24
C SER A 96 -20.76 4.74 36.00
N PRO A 97 -19.84 5.62 35.57
CA PRO A 97 -19.97 6.41 34.35
C PRO A 97 -20.19 5.55 33.10
N ASP A 98 -19.50 4.41 33.00
CA ASP A 98 -19.65 3.47 31.87
C ASP A 98 -21.09 2.96 31.74
N GLN A 99 -21.78 2.74 32.87
CA GLN A 99 -23.18 2.30 32.87
C GLN A 99 -24.13 3.43 32.45
N ALA A 100 -23.84 4.67 32.83
CA ALA A 100 -24.58 5.85 32.39
C ALA A 100 -24.44 6.06 30.88
N ALA A 101 -23.21 5.96 30.34
CA ALA A 101 -22.95 6.02 28.90
C ALA A 101 -23.64 4.88 28.13
N ALA A 102 -23.60 3.65 28.66
CA ALA A 102 -24.32 2.52 28.08
C ALA A 102 -25.84 2.73 28.06
N ALA A 103 -26.40 3.34 29.10
CA ALA A 103 -27.82 3.66 29.18
C ALA A 103 -28.23 4.67 28.09
N ILE A 104 -27.46 5.73 27.87
CA ILE A 104 -27.68 6.69 26.79
C ILE A 104 -27.70 5.97 25.44
N LYS A 105 -26.65 5.19 25.15
CA LYS A 105 -26.48 4.49 23.87
C LYS A 105 -27.59 3.49 23.56
N GLN A 106 -28.14 2.81 24.58
CA GLN A 106 -29.12 1.73 24.38
C GLN A 106 -30.58 2.17 24.55
N LEU A 107 -30.83 3.23 25.32
CA LEU A 107 -32.19 3.60 25.74
C LEU A 107 -32.69 4.91 25.11
N HIS A 108 -31.79 5.74 24.57
CA HIS A 108 -32.19 6.95 23.84
C HIS A 108 -32.99 6.58 22.57
N GLY A 109 -34.15 7.22 22.36
CA GLY A 109 -35.03 7.00 21.22
C GLY A 109 -35.94 5.77 21.34
N VAL A 110 -35.97 5.10 22.51
CA VAL A 110 -36.82 3.92 22.73
C VAL A 110 -38.27 4.34 23.05
N PRO A 111 -39.28 3.88 22.29
CA PRO A 111 -40.68 4.20 22.58
C PRO A 111 -41.14 3.54 23.89
N LEU A 112 -41.76 4.32 24.77
CA LEU A 112 -42.41 3.85 26.00
C LEU A 112 -43.85 3.41 25.72
N ASP A 113 -44.56 4.20 24.90
CA ASP A 113 -45.88 3.90 24.39
C ASP A 113 -46.05 4.48 22.96
N LYS A 114 -47.29 4.60 22.46
CA LYS A 114 -47.55 5.16 21.11
C LYS A 114 -47.31 6.67 20.99
N LYS A 115 -47.22 7.39 22.10
CA LYS A 115 -47.13 8.86 22.17
C LYS A 115 -45.81 9.34 22.80
N HIS A 116 -45.20 8.54 23.67
CA HIS A 116 -44.02 8.92 24.44
C HIS A 116 -42.81 8.09 24.01
N THR A 117 -41.73 8.78 23.68
CA THR A 117 -40.42 8.19 23.35
C THR A 117 -39.42 8.73 24.34
N MET A 118 -38.64 7.82 24.94
CA MET A 118 -37.67 8.18 25.96
C MET A 118 -36.41 8.77 25.31
N ALA A 119 -36.01 9.96 25.75
CA ALA A 119 -34.73 10.55 25.40
C ALA A 119 -33.83 10.48 26.64
N VAL A 120 -32.66 9.87 26.52
CA VAL A 120 -31.69 9.74 27.62
C VAL A 120 -30.48 10.58 27.25
N ASN A 121 -30.17 11.58 28.06
CA ASN A 121 -29.10 12.56 27.82
C ASN A 121 -28.15 12.63 29.02
N LYS A 122 -26.93 13.13 28.83
CA LYS A 122 -26.02 13.40 29.96
C LYS A 122 -26.54 14.59 30.73
N LEU A 123 -26.27 14.61 32.04
CA LEU A 123 -26.58 15.81 32.82
C LEU A 123 -25.75 17.02 32.35
N THR A 124 -24.51 16.77 31.93
CA THR A 124 -23.57 17.78 31.41
C THR A 124 -23.95 18.36 30.05
N ASP A 125 -24.85 17.69 29.31
CA ASP A 125 -25.41 18.24 28.07
C ASP A 125 -26.24 19.50 28.34
N ILE A 126 -26.75 19.70 29.56
CA ILE A 126 -27.49 20.92 29.93
C ILE A 126 -26.59 22.14 29.86
N ASP A 127 -25.33 22.03 30.27
CA ASP A 127 -24.39 23.17 30.22
C ASP A 127 -23.95 23.46 28.79
N ARG A 128 -23.92 22.43 27.93
CA ARG A 128 -23.55 22.55 26.52
C ARG A 128 -24.65 23.13 25.64
N TYR A 129 -25.90 22.69 25.82
CA TYR A 129 -27.05 23.10 25.00
C TYR A 129 -27.93 24.14 25.68
N GLY A 130 -27.78 24.37 26.99
CA GLY A 130 -28.53 25.36 27.77
C GLY A 130 -27.80 26.70 27.92
N ASN A 131 -26.59 26.85 27.38
CA ASN A 131 -25.91 28.14 27.33
C ASN A 131 -26.61 29.07 26.32
N ALA A 132 -26.75 30.35 26.67
CA ALA A 132 -27.38 31.37 25.85
C ALA A 132 -26.65 31.63 24.51
N ASP A 133 -25.40 31.20 24.39
CA ASP A 133 -24.58 31.29 23.17
C ASP A 133 -24.79 30.14 22.19
N PHE A 134 -25.67 29.18 22.50
CA PHE A 134 -26.02 28.12 21.55
C PHE A 134 -26.88 28.70 20.43
N ASP A 135 -26.33 28.71 19.21
CA ASP A 135 -27.00 29.26 18.04
C ASP A 135 -28.10 28.32 17.52
N ASP A 136 -29.35 28.69 17.79
CA ASP A 136 -30.55 28.00 17.33
C ASP A 136 -30.85 28.24 15.83
N GLU A 137 -30.19 29.22 15.18
CA GLU A 137 -30.41 29.55 13.77
C GLU A 137 -29.48 28.76 12.84
N TYR A 138 -30.08 27.92 11.99
CA TYR A 138 -29.32 27.20 10.96
C TYR A 138 -28.73 28.15 9.92
N HIS A 139 -27.43 28.41 10.03
CA HIS A 139 -26.67 29.04 8.96
C HIS A 139 -26.26 28.01 7.90
N ALA A 140 -26.83 28.13 6.69
CA ALA A 140 -26.45 27.29 5.58
C ALA A 140 -24.93 27.44 5.29
N PRO A 141 -24.17 26.33 5.17
CA PRO A 141 -22.73 26.39 4.91
C PRO A 141 -22.46 27.14 3.60
N VAL A 142 -21.51 28.08 3.63
CA VAL A 142 -21.05 28.73 2.41
C VAL A 142 -20.35 27.69 1.54
N LEU A 143 -20.87 27.47 0.34
CA LEU A 143 -20.20 26.64 -0.66
C LEU A 143 -18.89 27.34 -1.02
N PRO A 144 -17.72 26.70 -0.83
CA PRO A 144 -16.46 27.31 -1.20
C PRO A 144 -16.43 27.57 -2.71
N ASP A 145 -15.79 28.67 -3.12
CA ASP A 145 -15.58 28.99 -4.52
C ASP A 145 -14.81 27.87 -5.23
N PHE A 146 -15.08 27.69 -6.52
CA PHE A 146 -14.40 26.69 -7.33
C PHE A 146 -12.90 27.01 -7.40
N ALA A 147 -12.08 26.18 -6.75
CA ALA A 147 -10.64 26.17 -6.93
C ALA A 147 -10.28 25.17 -8.03
N GLU A 148 -9.54 25.63 -9.05
CA GLU A 148 -8.98 24.76 -10.07
C GLU A 148 -8.01 23.77 -9.40
N LYS A 149 -8.30 22.48 -9.52
CA LYS A 149 -7.46 21.43 -8.95
C LYS A 149 -6.29 21.16 -9.88
N GLU A 150 -5.11 20.97 -9.31
CA GLU A 150 -3.94 20.54 -10.07
C GLU A 150 -4.22 19.21 -10.78
N HIS A 151 -3.59 19.02 -11.94
CA HIS A 151 -3.70 17.77 -12.67
C HIS A 151 -2.98 16.64 -11.93
N LEU A 152 -3.75 15.75 -11.29
CA LEU A 152 -3.17 14.67 -10.48
C LEU A 152 -2.24 13.77 -11.29
N ARG A 153 -2.57 13.51 -12.57
CA ARG A 153 -1.82 12.64 -13.50
C ARG A 153 -0.73 13.34 -14.31
N TRP A 154 -0.16 14.42 -13.78
CA TRP A 154 0.85 15.24 -14.47
C TRP A 154 2.09 14.45 -14.90
N TRP A 155 2.55 13.51 -14.07
CA TRP A 155 3.77 12.75 -14.30
C TRP A 155 3.69 11.80 -15.52
N VAL A 156 2.48 11.47 -15.98
CA VAL A 156 2.26 10.56 -17.11
C VAL A 156 2.81 11.13 -18.43
N GLY A 157 2.91 12.47 -18.52
CA GLY A 157 3.50 13.16 -19.68
C GLY A 157 5.02 13.00 -19.79
N ASP A 158 5.70 12.63 -18.71
CA ASP A 158 7.13 12.35 -18.71
C ASP A 158 7.38 10.85 -18.95
N GLY A 159 8.37 10.53 -19.77
CA GLY A 159 8.79 9.16 -20.10
C GLY A 159 9.69 8.51 -19.04
N ARG A 160 10.17 9.30 -18.08
CA ARG A 160 10.89 8.83 -16.89
C ARG A 160 9.89 8.21 -15.90
N ASP A 161 10.41 7.33 -15.06
CA ASP A 161 9.62 6.63 -14.04
C ASP A 161 10.00 7.18 -12.66
N GLN A 162 9.00 7.38 -11.81
CA GLN A 162 9.22 7.87 -10.44
C GLN A 162 9.30 6.70 -9.47
N LEU A 163 10.04 6.89 -8.39
CA LEU A 163 10.08 5.97 -7.25
C LEU A 163 9.91 6.74 -5.94
N ALA A 164 9.31 6.08 -4.94
CA ALA A 164 9.31 6.55 -3.56
C ALA A 164 10.39 5.80 -2.78
N MET A 165 11.13 6.53 -1.96
CA MET A 165 12.12 5.96 -1.05
C MET A 165 11.84 6.44 0.38
N TYR A 166 11.60 5.49 1.28
CA TYR A 166 11.49 5.72 2.71
C TYR A 166 12.79 5.30 3.38
N ARG A 167 13.52 6.25 3.95
CA ARG A 167 14.84 6.05 4.56
C ARG A 167 14.94 6.82 5.87
N ASN A 168 15.42 6.17 6.92
CA ASN A 168 15.38 6.72 8.27
C ASN A 168 13.97 7.29 8.57
N ASP A 169 13.81 8.60 8.77
CA ASP A 169 12.49 9.25 8.95
C ASP A 169 12.09 10.17 7.78
N MET A 170 12.82 10.10 6.66
CA MET A 170 12.56 10.86 5.44
C MET A 170 11.85 10.00 4.39
N VAL A 171 10.82 10.56 3.78
CA VAL A 171 10.19 9.98 2.59
C VAL A 171 10.40 10.95 1.44
N GLY A 172 10.98 10.46 0.35
CA GLY A 172 11.13 11.22 -0.87
C GLY A 172 10.57 10.52 -2.09
N VAL A 173 10.16 11.31 -3.08
CA VAL A 173 9.82 10.84 -4.43
C VAL A 173 10.86 11.38 -5.39
N PHE A 174 11.38 10.51 -6.24
CA PHE A 174 12.49 10.80 -7.13
C PHE A 174 12.17 10.36 -8.55
N TRP A 175 12.71 11.07 -9.54
CA TRP A 175 12.74 10.60 -10.91
C TRP A 175 13.96 9.71 -11.14
N ASN A 176 13.74 8.59 -11.83
CA ASN A 176 14.84 7.75 -12.27
C ASN A 176 15.39 8.25 -13.61
N GLU A 177 16.66 8.62 -13.57
CA GLU A 177 17.48 8.85 -14.76
C GLU A 177 18.45 7.69 -14.97
N LYS A 178 18.81 7.44 -16.23
CA LYS A 178 19.54 6.24 -16.64
C LYS A 178 20.95 6.17 -16.03
N GLU A 179 21.74 7.22 -16.21
CA GLU A 179 23.16 7.29 -15.79
C GLU A 179 23.40 8.32 -14.69
N GLU A 180 22.50 9.29 -14.52
CA GLU A 180 22.59 10.29 -13.45
C GLU A 180 21.96 9.80 -12.14
N GLY A 181 22.23 10.51 -11.05
CA GLY A 181 21.60 10.26 -9.75
C GLY A 181 20.08 10.47 -9.80
N LEU A 182 19.39 10.00 -8.77
CA LEU A 182 17.95 10.23 -8.61
C LEU A 182 17.64 11.73 -8.48
N GLU A 183 16.89 12.29 -9.44
CA GLU A 183 16.43 13.67 -9.36
C GLU A 183 15.32 13.79 -8.31
N ASN A 184 15.53 14.65 -7.32
CA ASN A 184 14.58 14.85 -6.23
C ASN A 184 13.35 15.63 -6.72
N CYS A 185 12.16 15.03 -6.57
CA CYS A 185 10.89 15.72 -6.82
C CYS A 185 10.34 16.34 -5.54
N VAL A 186 10.37 15.60 -4.43
CA VAL A 186 9.92 16.03 -3.11
C VAL A 186 10.56 15.14 -2.05
N ASP A 187 10.92 15.71 -0.91
CA ASP A 187 11.50 14.96 0.22
C ASP A 187 11.06 15.61 1.52
N ARG A 188 10.40 14.84 2.37
CA ARG A 188 9.79 15.35 3.62
C ARG A 188 10.14 14.45 4.78
N GLU A 189 10.49 15.09 5.88
CA GLU A 189 10.68 14.43 7.17
C GLU A 189 9.32 14.06 7.78
N HIS A 190 9.24 12.89 8.41
CA HIS A 190 8.05 12.37 9.09
C HIS A 190 6.78 12.36 8.21
N TRP A 191 6.92 12.17 6.90
CA TRP A 191 5.77 12.14 6.00
C TRP A 191 4.84 10.94 6.29
N THR A 192 5.38 9.85 6.82
CA THR A 192 4.64 8.69 7.31
C THR A 192 5.23 8.23 8.64
N GLU A 193 4.42 7.64 9.50
CA GLU A 193 4.90 7.02 10.76
C GLU A 193 5.20 5.53 10.58
N ALA A 194 4.46 4.85 9.68
CA ALA A 194 4.55 3.39 9.51
C ALA A 194 5.21 2.98 8.18
N PHE A 195 4.50 3.15 7.06
CA PHE A 195 4.97 2.77 5.72
C PHE A 195 4.35 3.69 4.66
N VAL A 196 4.88 3.63 3.44
CA VAL A 196 4.30 4.28 2.26
C VAL A 196 3.79 3.25 1.27
N GLN A 197 2.75 3.61 0.51
CA GLN A 197 2.19 2.75 -0.53
C GLN A 197 1.63 3.60 -1.67
N TRP A 198 1.94 3.23 -2.91
CA TRP A 198 1.30 3.81 -4.08
C TRP A 198 -0.10 3.22 -4.28
N SER A 199 -1.03 4.06 -4.72
CA SER A 199 -2.30 3.56 -5.27
C SER A 199 -2.05 2.78 -6.57
N PRO A 200 -2.94 1.85 -6.98
CA PRO A 200 -2.70 0.93 -8.10
C PRO A 200 -2.39 1.59 -9.45
N LEU A 201 -2.87 2.82 -9.70
CA LEU A 201 -2.59 3.58 -10.92
C LEU A 201 -1.55 4.69 -10.71
N GLY A 202 -0.94 4.74 -9.52
CA GLY A 202 0.08 5.72 -9.14
C GLY A 202 -0.44 7.14 -8.94
N THR A 203 -1.75 7.38 -8.92
CA THR A 203 -2.30 8.74 -8.74
C THR A 203 -1.99 9.30 -7.36
N TYR A 204 -2.01 8.46 -6.32
CA TYR A 204 -1.84 8.85 -4.94
C TYR A 204 -0.65 8.13 -4.28
N LEU A 205 0.12 8.88 -3.49
CA LEU A 205 1.01 8.31 -2.49
C LEU A 205 0.27 8.27 -1.15
N THR A 206 0.28 7.11 -0.51
CA THR A 206 -0.40 6.87 0.77
C THR A 206 0.59 6.95 1.90
N SER A 207 0.30 7.78 2.90
CA SER A 207 1.02 7.82 4.17
C SER A 207 0.12 7.35 5.31
N VAL A 208 0.69 6.58 6.23
CA VAL A 208 -0.02 5.94 7.33
C VAL A 208 0.44 6.54 8.66
N HIS A 209 -0.52 7.02 9.44
CA HIS A 209 -0.33 7.73 10.71
C HIS A 209 -1.19 7.09 11.79
N SER A 210 -0.84 7.29 13.05
CA SER A 210 -1.61 6.86 14.22
C SER A 210 -3.08 7.34 14.19
N GLN A 211 -3.34 8.53 13.64
CA GLN A 211 -4.69 9.10 13.50
C GLN A 211 -5.47 8.56 12.29
N GLY A 212 -4.80 7.93 11.31
CA GLY A 212 -5.42 7.46 10.08
C GLY A 212 -4.52 7.52 8.86
N VAL A 213 -5.15 7.57 7.68
CA VAL A 213 -4.47 7.50 6.38
C VAL A 213 -4.62 8.83 5.64
N GLN A 214 -3.57 9.26 4.94
CA GLN A 214 -3.60 10.44 4.08
C GLN A 214 -3.15 10.10 2.67
N LEU A 215 -3.79 10.72 1.68
CA LEU A 215 -3.41 10.63 0.27
C LEU A 215 -2.78 11.93 -0.21
N TRP A 216 -1.68 11.79 -0.94
CA TRP A 216 -0.92 12.89 -1.52
C TRP A 216 -0.85 12.74 -3.03
N GLY A 217 -0.93 13.85 -3.75
CA GLY A 217 -0.91 13.84 -5.21
C GLY A 217 -0.76 15.24 -5.79
N GLY A 218 -0.71 15.33 -7.13
CA GLY A 218 -0.43 16.56 -7.85
C GLY A 218 1.08 16.90 -7.91
N PRO A 219 1.48 17.88 -8.75
CA PRO A 219 2.86 18.33 -8.86
C PRO A 219 3.38 18.95 -7.56
N SER A 220 2.51 19.62 -6.79
CA SER A 220 2.88 20.25 -5.52
C SER A 220 2.85 19.29 -4.32
N TRP A 221 2.50 18.01 -4.53
CA TRP A 221 2.36 17.01 -3.47
C TRP A 221 1.47 17.48 -2.32
N THR A 222 0.33 18.06 -2.68
CA THR A 222 -0.67 18.53 -1.71
C THR A 222 -1.51 17.36 -1.20
N ARG A 223 -2.00 17.50 0.03
CA ARG A 223 -2.88 16.50 0.63
C ARG A 223 -4.22 16.52 -0.09
N GLN A 224 -4.57 15.39 -0.70
CA GLN A 224 -5.82 15.22 -1.45
C GLN A 224 -6.97 14.81 -0.54
N MET A 225 -6.75 13.81 0.32
CA MET A 225 -7.76 13.26 1.22
C MET A 225 -7.16 12.80 2.55
N ARG A 226 -7.99 12.77 3.59
CA ARG A 226 -7.69 12.23 4.92
C ARG A 226 -8.79 11.26 5.32
N PHE A 227 -8.41 10.06 5.73
CA PHE A 227 -9.31 9.03 6.24
C PHE A 227 -9.01 8.81 7.72
N ALA A 228 -9.94 9.23 8.58
CA ALA A 228 -9.81 9.12 10.02
C ALA A 228 -10.07 7.67 10.46
N HIS A 229 -9.00 6.90 10.66
CA HIS A 229 -9.05 5.55 11.20
C HIS A 229 -7.93 5.39 12.23
N PRO A 230 -8.22 5.68 13.51
CA PRO A 230 -7.23 5.57 14.57
C PRO A 230 -6.61 4.16 14.66
N GLY A 231 -5.28 4.11 14.75
CA GLY A 231 -4.52 2.88 14.91
C GLY A 231 -4.47 1.98 13.66
N VAL A 232 -4.75 2.52 12.48
CA VAL A 232 -4.67 1.79 11.21
C VAL A 232 -3.33 1.07 11.03
N ASN A 233 -3.39 -0.18 10.56
CA ASN A 233 -2.21 -1.03 10.33
C ASN A 233 -2.05 -1.44 8.88
N LEU A 234 -3.16 -1.62 8.15
CA LEU A 234 -3.15 -2.12 6.77
C LEU A 234 -4.10 -1.29 5.91
N VAL A 235 -3.72 -1.10 4.64
CA VAL A 235 -4.44 -0.30 3.65
C VAL A 235 -4.45 -1.04 2.32
N ASP A 236 -5.59 -1.07 1.64
CA ASP A 236 -5.76 -1.70 0.33
C ASP A 236 -6.69 -0.86 -0.56
N PHE A 237 -6.37 -0.79 -1.85
CA PHE A 237 -7.08 0.03 -2.82
C PHE A 237 -7.90 -0.83 -3.77
N SER A 238 -9.03 -0.29 -4.24
CA SER A 238 -9.68 -0.85 -5.41
C SER A 238 -8.80 -0.66 -6.67
N PRO A 239 -8.82 -1.60 -7.64
CA PRO A 239 -7.98 -1.56 -8.84
C PRO A 239 -8.06 -0.24 -9.63
N ASN A 240 -9.23 0.41 -9.65
CA ASN A 240 -9.43 1.67 -10.37
C ASN A 240 -9.40 2.93 -9.47
N GLU A 241 -8.88 2.83 -8.25
CA GLU A 241 -8.69 3.95 -7.30
C GLU A 241 -9.99 4.68 -6.88
N ASN A 242 -11.12 3.98 -6.88
CA ASN A 242 -12.39 4.56 -6.42
C ASN A 242 -12.59 4.38 -4.90
N TYR A 243 -12.08 3.29 -4.33
CA TYR A 243 -12.33 2.92 -2.94
C TYR A 243 -11.05 2.54 -2.20
N LEU A 244 -11.07 2.74 -0.89
CA LEU A 244 -9.98 2.40 0.03
C LEU A 244 -10.52 1.54 1.17
N VAL A 245 -9.88 0.40 1.44
CA VAL A 245 -10.08 -0.38 2.66
C VAL A 245 -8.94 -0.06 3.63
N THR A 246 -9.32 0.20 4.87
CA THR A 246 -8.38 0.40 5.99
C THR A 246 -8.73 -0.57 7.10
N TRP A 247 -7.70 -1.09 7.77
CA TRP A 247 -7.87 -2.05 8.86
C TRP A 247 -7.00 -1.72 10.07
N SER A 248 -7.60 -1.86 11.25
CA SER A 248 -6.92 -1.78 12.55
C SER A 248 -7.11 -3.08 13.34
N HIS A 249 -6.02 -3.54 13.97
CA HIS A 249 -6.05 -4.67 14.91
C HIS A 249 -6.88 -4.36 16.16
N ARG A 250 -7.00 -3.08 16.54
CA ARG A 250 -7.82 -2.64 17.66
C ARG A 250 -9.21 -2.29 17.14
N PRO A 251 -10.28 -2.76 17.81
CA PRO A 251 -11.62 -2.26 17.55
C PRO A 251 -11.63 -0.73 17.69
N LEU A 252 -12.29 -0.06 16.74
CA LEU A 252 -12.52 1.37 16.77
C LEU A 252 -13.29 1.74 18.03
N THR A 253 -12.84 2.81 18.67
CA THR A 253 -13.59 3.50 19.72
C THR A 253 -13.96 4.85 19.14
N VAL A 254 -15.25 5.11 19.00
CA VAL A 254 -15.74 6.35 18.38
C VAL A 254 -16.29 7.25 19.46
N ASP A 255 -15.63 8.38 19.67
CA ASP A 255 -16.14 9.45 20.52
C ASP A 255 -17.42 10.04 19.91
N GLU A 256 -18.41 10.37 20.75
CA GLU A 256 -19.71 10.92 20.30
C GLU A 256 -19.58 12.20 19.46
N ASN A 257 -18.49 12.95 19.65
CA ASN A 257 -18.20 14.20 18.93
C ASN A 257 -17.25 14.02 17.73
N HIS A 258 -16.94 12.79 17.29
CA HIS A 258 -16.00 12.58 16.19
C HIS A 258 -16.59 13.09 14.85
N PRO A 259 -15.88 13.94 14.09
CA PRO A 259 -16.46 14.69 12.97
C PRO A 259 -16.85 13.82 11.76
N ILE A 260 -16.27 12.62 11.63
CA ILE A 260 -16.40 11.76 10.44
C ILE A 260 -16.98 10.38 10.77
N LEU A 261 -16.76 9.89 11.99
CA LEU A 261 -17.13 8.52 12.39
C LEU A 261 -18.35 8.63 13.28
N SER A 262 -19.35 7.80 13.02
CA SER A 262 -20.55 7.72 13.84
C SER A 262 -20.44 6.58 14.84
N VAL A 263 -21.34 6.57 15.83
CA VAL A 263 -21.48 5.49 16.83
C VAL A 263 -21.72 4.12 16.17
N GLU A 264 -22.22 4.08 14.93
CA GLU A 264 -22.38 2.82 14.19
C GLU A 264 -21.05 2.12 13.91
N GLU A 265 -19.95 2.88 13.84
CA GLU A 265 -18.62 2.40 13.50
C GLU A 265 -17.85 1.85 14.70
N ASP A 266 -18.36 2.13 15.90
CA ASP A 266 -17.80 1.71 17.17
C ASP A 266 -17.71 0.18 17.28
N GLY A 267 -16.58 -0.32 17.75
CA GLY A 267 -16.28 -1.75 17.90
C GLY A 267 -15.93 -2.50 16.61
N LYS A 268 -15.82 -1.82 15.46
CA LYS A 268 -15.45 -2.44 14.18
C LYS A 268 -13.95 -2.32 13.91
N ASN A 269 -13.43 -2.99 12.89
CA ASN A 269 -11.98 -3.03 12.58
C ASN A 269 -11.65 -2.58 11.16
N TYR A 270 -12.56 -2.82 10.22
CA TYR A 270 -12.42 -2.48 8.81
C TYR A 270 -13.30 -1.30 8.50
N ILE A 271 -12.79 -0.34 7.72
CA ILE A 271 -13.59 0.74 7.14
C ILE A 271 -13.31 0.79 5.64
N ILE A 272 -14.39 0.81 4.85
CA ILE A 272 -14.36 1.04 3.40
C ILE A 272 -14.76 2.49 3.14
N TRP A 273 -13.89 3.20 2.44
CA TRP A 273 -14.03 4.61 2.12
C TRP A 273 -14.24 4.81 0.62
N ASP A 274 -15.00 5.84 0.28
CA ASP A 274 -14.99 6.42 -1.06
C ASP A 274 -13.86 7.45 -1.16
N ILE A 275 -12.94 7.25 -2.09
CA ILE A 275 -11.75 8.12 -2.24
C ILE A 275 -12.16 9.52 -2.71
N ALA A 276 -13.15 9.63 -3.60
CA ALA A 276 -13.54 10.92 -4.16
C ALA A 276 -14.19 11.85 -3.13
N THR A 277 -14.99 11.28 -2.22
CA THR A 277 -15.74 12.06 -1.22
C THR A 277 -15.14 12.01 0.19
N GLY A 278 -14.22 11.07 0.47
CA GLY A 278 -13.69 10.84 1.81
C GLY A 278 -14.68 10.21 2.79
N LYS A 279 -15.88 9.81 2.32
CA LYS A 279 -16.94 9.30 3.19
C LYS A 279 -16.79 7.82 3.47
N VAL A 280 -17.21 7.43 4.68
CA VAL A 280 -17.38 6.03 5.05
C VAL A 280 -18.54 5.43 4.26
N LEU A 281 -18.28 4.36 3.51
CA LEU A 281 -19.33 3.59 2.84
C LEU A 281 -19.91 2.52 3.76
N ARG A 282 -19.03 1.77 4.44
CA ARG A 282 -19.39 0.71 5.38
C ARG A 282 -18.17 0.26 6.16
N SER A 283 -18.41 -0.26 7.34
CA SER A 283 -17.40 -0.89 8.19
C SER A 283 -17.80 -2.27 8.66
N PHE A 284 -16.80 -3.03 9.09
CA PHE A 284 -16.95 -4.42 9.47
C PHE A 284 -16.04 -4.82 10.63
N VAL A 285 -16.49 -5.77 11.42
CA VAL A 285 -15.67 -6.45 12.42
C VAL A 285 -14.69 -7.42 11.77
N THR A 286 -13.55 -7.67 12.41
CA THR A 286 -12.67 -8.78 12.04
C THR A 286 -13.38 -10.11 12.26
N ILE A 287 -13.26 -11.02 11.28
CA ILE A 287 -13.75 -12.40 11.42
C ILE A 287 -12.52 -13.25 11.66
N ASP A 288 -12.37 -13.74 12.89
CA ASP A 288 -11.27 -14.63 13.25
C ASP A 288 -11.43 -16.00 12.59
N LEU A 289 -10.31 -16.61 12.22
CA LEU A 289 -10.28 -18.01 11.79
C LEU A 289 -10.77 -18.91 12.94
N PRO A 290 -11.70 -19.85 12.65
CA PRO A 290 -12.14 -20.84 13.65
C PRO A 290 -10.95 -21.73 14.05
N GLY A 291 -10.77 -21.92 15.36
CA GLY A 291 -9.69 -22.72 15.94
C GLY A 291 -9.48 -22.43 17.43
N PRO A 292 -8.92 -23.38 18.21
CA PRO A 292 -8.62 -23.15 19.61
C PRO A 292 -7.59 -22.02 19.76
N PRO A 293 -7.70 -21.17 20.78
CA PRO A 293 -6.75 -20.08 21.02
C PRO A 293 -5.35 -20.62 21.36
N THR A 294 -5.26 -21.87 21.79
CA THR A 294 -4.03 -22.56 22.17
C THR A 294 -3.87 -23.85 21.37
N ASP A 295 -2.64 -24.22 21.02
CA ASP A 295 -2.33 -25.51 20.43
C ASP A 295 -2.49 -26.64 21.47
N ALA A 296 -2.23 -27.89 21.05
CA ALA A 296 -2.27 -29.05 21.95
C ALA A 296 -1.21 -29.00 23.07
N GLU A 297 -0.25 -28.08 22.99
CA GLU A 297 0.88 -27.88 23.90
C GLU A 297 0.69 -26.65 24.80
N GLY A 298 -0.44 -25.93 24.66
CA GLY A 298 -0.78 -24.75 25.47
C GLY A 298 -0.20 -23.42 24.96
N ASN A 299 0.49 -23.40 23.81
CA ASN A 299 0.99 -22.17 23.23
C ASN A 299 -0.12 -21.42 22.49
N PRO A 300 -0.19 -20.08 22.59
CA PRO A 300 -1.16 -19.29 21.82
C PRO A 300 -0.92 -19.47 20.32
N VAL A 301 -1.93 -19.95 19.61
CA VAL A 301 -1.88 -20.08 18.15
C VAL A 301 -2.01 -18.68 17.57
N LYS A 302 -0.93 -18.17 16.96
CA LYS A 302 -0.99 -16.93 16.17
C LYS A 302 -1.91 -17.15 14.98
N LYS A 303 -3.18 -16.76 15.11
CA LYS A 303 -4.15 -16.80 14.01
C LYS A 303 -3.66 -15.84 12.92
N LYS A 304 -3.28 -16.39 11.78
CA LYS A 304 -2.78 -15.62 10.65
C LYS A 304 -3.94 -14.83 10.05
N ILE A 305 -3.87 -13.50 10.10
CA ILE A 305 -4.86 -12.63 9.45
C ILE A 305 -4.77 -12.86 7.94
N GLN A 306 -5.91 -13.11 7.30
CA GLN A 306 -6.01 -13.16 5.85
C GLN A 306 -6.12 -11.74 5.32
N TRP A 307 -5.07 -11.26 4.67
CA TRP A 307 -5.02 -9.96 4.02
C TRP A 307 -4.66 -10.15 2.53
N PRO A 308 -5.32 -9.44 1.61
CA PRO A 308 -6.50 -8.58 1.81
C PRO A 308 -7.77 -9.39 2.11
N ALA A 309 -8.57 -8.91 3.08
CA ALA A 309 -9.83 -9.56 3.47
C ALA A 309 -11.00 -9.23 2.51
N PHE A 310 -10.96 -8.02 1.95
CA PHE A 310 -11.88 -7.54 0.92
C PHE A 310 -11.14 -7.58 -0.40
N LYS A 311 -11.65 -8.38 -1.35
CA LYS A 311 -11.07 -8.50 -2.68
C LYS A 311 -12.02 -7.87 -3.69
N TRP A 312 -11.48 -7.05 -4.59
CA TRP A 312 -12.24 -6.23 -5.53
C TRP A 312 -12.39 -6.91 -6.89
N SER A 313 -13.50 -6.66 -7.59
CA SER A 313 -13.58 -6.95 -9.02
C SER A 313 -12.70 -5.99 -9.82
N ALA A 314 -12.26 -6.42 -11.00
CA ALA A 314 -11.38 -5.63 -11.87
C ALA A 314 -11.96 -4.26 -12.29
N ASP A 315 -13.27 -4.08 -12.20
CA ASP A 315 -14.00 -2.87 -12.59
C ASP A 315 -14.60 -2.09 -11.41
N ASP A 316 -14.21 -2.43 -10.18
CA ASP A 316 -14.65 -1.79 -8.93
C ASP A 316 -16.19 -1.81 -8.70
N LYS A 317 -16.96 -2.62 -9.43
CA LYS A 317 -18.42 -2.72 -9.20
C LYS A 317 -18.79 -3.62 -8.04
N TYR A 318 -17.92 -4.58 -7.71
CA TYR A 318 -18.15 -5.50 -6.62
C TYR A 318 -16.92 -5.60 -5.71
N VAL A 319 -17.20 -5.78 -4.43
CA VAL A 319 -16.21 -6.20 -3.44
C VAL A 319 -16.73 -7.42 -2.72
N ALA A 320 -15.87 -8.42 -2.53
CA ALA A 320 -16.24 -9.64 -1.84
C ALA A 320 -15.41 -9.85 -0.59
N ARG A 321 -16.08 -10.39 0.44
CA ARG A 321 -15.45 -10.84 1.68
C ARG A 321 -15.87 -12.28 1.95
N MET A 322 -14.91 -13.12 2.29
CA MET A 322 -15.18 -14.50 2.70
C MET A 322 -15.45 -14.59 4.20
N THR A 323 -16.45 -15.39 4.56
CA THR A 323 -16.60 -15.95 5.91
C THR A 323 -16.01 -17.37 5.87
N PRO A 324 -14.88 -17.63 6.55
CA PRO A 324 -14.16 -18.90 6.46
C PRO A 324 -15.07 -20.11 6.66
N ALA A 325 -14.90 -21.12 5.80
CA ALA A 325 -15.64 -22.38 5.79
C ALA A 325 -17.17 -22.28 5.57
N GLN A 326 -17.75 -21.09 5.32
CA GLN A 326 -19.20 -20.92 5.24
C GLN A 326 -19.70 -20.31 3.92
N SER A 327 -19.24 -19.11 3.57
CA SER A 327 -19.83 -18.35 2.48
C SER A 327 -18.94 -17.22 1.99
N VAL A 328 -19.27 -16.70 0.81
CA VAL A 328 -18.71 -15.44 0.27
C VAL A 328 -19.82 -14.41 0.19
N SER A 329 -19.60 -13.26 0.81
CA SER A 329 -20.50 -12.11 0.75
C SER A 329 -19.99 -11.14 -0.31
N VAL A 330 -20.78 -10.93 -1.36
CA VAL A 330 -20.46 -10.01 -2.47
C VAL A 330 -21.31 -8.76 -2.30
N TYR A 331 -20.67 -7.59 -2.24
CA TYR A 331 -21.31 -6.29 -2.08
C TYR A 331 -21.25 -5.51 -3.39
N GLU A 332 -22.35 -4.86 -3.74
CA GLU A 332 -22.45 -3.97 -4.90
C GLU A 332 -22.02 -2.56 -4.52
N LEU A 333 -21.07 -1.99 -5.26
CA LEU A 333 -20.57 -0.65 -5.08
C LEU A 333 -21.33 0.34 -5.98
N PRO A 334 -21.55 1.59 -5.56
CA PRO A 334 -21.06 2.22 -4.32
C PRO A 334 -21.94 1.96 -3.08
N ARG A 335 -23.14 1.37 -3.24
CA ARG A 335 -24.14 1.31 -2.15
C ARG A 335 -23.78 0.35 -1.01
N MET A 336 -22.80 -0.53 -1.22
CA MET A 336 -22.39 -1.57 -0.28
C MET A 336 -23.54 -2.48 0.17
N ASN A 337 -24.51 -2.72 -0.72
CA ASN A 337 -25.59 -3.67 -0.49
C ASN A 337 -25.13 -5.07 -0.87
N LEU A 338 -25.55 -6.08 -0.11
CA LEU A 338 -25.27 -7.47 -0.43
C LEU A 338 -26.01 -7.87 -1.73
N LEU A 339 -25.29 -8.48 -2.68
CA LEU A 339 -25.81 -8.93 -3.98
C LEU A 339 -26.98 -9.91 -3.80
N ASP A 340 -28.16 -9.54 -4.30
CA ASP A 340 -29.46 -10.21 -4.05
C ASP A 340 -29.83 -10.38 -2.56
N LYS A 341 -29.28 -9.53 -1.67
CA LYS A 341 -29.51 -9.55 -0.22
C LYS A 341 -29.13 -10.87 0.47
N GLN A 342 -28.33 -11.72 -0.18
CA GLN A 342 -27.88 -13.00 0.39
C GLN A 342 -26.42 -13.30 0.06
N SER A 343 -25.70 -13.86 1.04
CA SER A 343 -24.35 -14.36 0.84
C SER A 343 -24.39 -15.67 0.03
N ILE A 344 -23.39 -15.84 -0.82
CA ILE A 344 -23.23 -17.04 -1.64
C ILE A 344 -22.69 -18.14 -0.74
N LYS A 345 -23.53 -19.13 -0.42
CA LYS A 345 -23.15 -20.26 0.44
C LYS A 345 -22.17 -21.17 -0.31
N ILE A 346 -20.95 -21.28 0.22
CA ILE A 346 -19.89 -22.15 -0.30
C ILE A 346 -19.28 -22.83 0.92
N GLU A 347 -19.81 -24.01 1.25
CA GLU A 347 -19.39 -24.78 2.41
C GLU A 347 -17.92 -25.19 2.29
N GLY A 348 -17.15 -24.96 3.35
CA GLY A 348 -15.73 -25.30 3.38
C GLY A 348 -14.81 -24.36 2.62
N ILE A 349 -15.26 -23.19 2.16
CA ILE A 349 -14.38 -22.29 1.42
C ILE A 349 -13.14 -21.89 2.26
N ILE A 350 -11.96 -22.03 1.65
CA ILE A 350 -10.68 -21.64 2.25
C ILE A 350 -10.13 -20.36 1.62
N ASP A 351 -10.25 -20.21 0.30
CA ASP A 351 -9.78 -19.02 -0.39
C ASP A 351 -10.55 -18.79 -1.69
N PHE A 352 -10.55 -17.54 -2.15
CA PHE A 352 -11.10 -17.14 -3.44
C PHE A 352 -10.31 -15.96 -4.01
N GLU A 353 -10.22 -15.87 -5.33
CA GLU A 353 -9.56 -14.76 -6.02
C GLU A 353 -10.40 -14.27 -7.19
N TRP A 354 -10.55 -12.95 -7.29
CA TRP A 354 -11.17 -12.32 -8.46
C TRP A 354 -10.24 -12.39 -9.67
N SER A 355 -10.88 -12.41 -10.84
CA SER A 355 -10.24 -12.13 -12.11
C SER A 355 -9.60 -10.73 -12.07
N PRO A 356 -8.29 -10.57 -12.33
CA PRO A 356 -7.59 -9.30 -12.23
C PRO A 356 -7.95 -8.32 -13.37
N ALA A 357 -8.45 -8.84 -14.49
CA ALA A 357 -9.00 -8.07 -15.60
C ALA A 357 -10.46 -8.48 -15.86
N THR A 358 -11.20 -7.66 -16.60
CA THR A 358 -12.57 -8.02 -17.01
C THR A 358 -12.51 -9.21 -17.98
N PRO A 359 -13.08 -10.36 -17.62
CA PRO A 359 -12.96 -11.58 -18.41
C PRO A 359 -13.72 -11.47 -19.74
N GLN A 360 -13.13 -12.00 -20.81
CA GLN A 360 -13.73 -12.06 -22.14
C GLN A 360 -13.84 -13.52 -22.56
N ARG A 361 -15.05 -14.08 -22.49
CA ARG A 361 -15.32 -15.47 -22.87
C ARG A 361 -16.04 -15.54 -24.21
N ASP A 362 -15.58 -16.40 -25.11
CA ASP A 362 -16.18 -16.57 -26.45
C ASP A 362 -17.69 -16.90 -26.38
N SER A 363 -18.10 -17.61 -25.33
CA SER A 363 -19.48 -18.07 -25.14
C SER A 363 -20.44 -17.00 -24.61
N LYS A 364 -19.96 -15.87 -24.11
CA LYS A 364 -20.78 -14.91 -23.36
C LYS A 364 -20.50 -13.48 -23.79
N LYS A 365 -21.55 -12.81 -24.26
CA LYS A 365 -21.51 -11.40 -24.69
C LYS A 365 -21.95 -10.43 -23.60
N ASP A 366 -22.66 -10.94 -22.59
CA ASP A 366 -23.13 -10.14 -21.47
C ASP A 366 -22.02 -9.92 -20.46
N TYR A 367 -22.16 -8.84 -19.69
CA TYR A 367 -21.23 -8.49 -18.63
C TYR A 367 -21.10 -9.62 -17.60
N GLU A 368 -19.86 -9.98 -17.27
CA GLU A 368 -19.55 -10.87 -16.16
C GLU A 368 -18.21 -10.49 -15.51
N GLN A 369 -18.14 -10.72 -14.21
CA GLN A 369 -16.90 -10.83 -13.47
C GLN A 369 -16.76 -12.28 -13.01
N LEU A 370 -15.54 -12.78 -12.98
CA LEU A 370 -15.25 -14.14 -12.54
C LEU A 370 -14.47 -14.10 -11.24
N PHE A 371 -14.80 -15.00 -10.32
CA PHE A 371 -13.88 -15.35 -9.25
C PHE A 371 -13.70 -16.87 -9.19
N CYS A 372 -12.49 -17.29 -8.87
CA CYS A 372 -12.13 -18.67 -8.63
C CYS A 372 -12.14 -18.90 -7.12
N PHE A 373 -12.66 -20.04 -6.65
CA PHE A 373 -12.65 -20.42 -5.25
C PHE A 373 -12.29 -21.89 -5.10
N TRP A 374 -11.86 -22.28 -3.91
CA TRP A 374 -11.62 -23.68 -3.61
C TRP A 374 -12.12 -24.09 -2.22
N THR A 375 -12.50 -25.35 -2.11
CA THR A 375 -12.93 -26.02 -0.88
C THR A 375 -12.10 -27.30 -0.69
N PRO A 376 -11.69 -27.64 0.54
CA PRO A 376 -10.97 -28.87 0.84
C PRO A 376 -11.93 -30.06 0.80
N GLU A 377 -11.39 -31.25 1.03
CA GLU A 377 -12.20 -32.46 1.24
C GLU A 377 -12.99 -32.35 2.55
N LEU A 378 -14.32 -32.55 2.46
CA LEU A 378 -15.23 -32.51 3.60
C LEU A 378 -16.03 -33.80 3.68
N GLY A 379 -15.64 -34.69 4.59
CA GLY A 379 -16.30 -35.99 4.75
C GLY A 379 -16.21 -36.83 3.48
N SER A 380 -17.34 -37.09 2.83
CA SER A 380 -17.40 -37.81 1.55
C SER A 380 -17.25 -36.89 0.32
N ASN A 381 -17.31 -35.57 0.50
CA ASN A 381 -17.21 -34.63 -0.61
C ASN A 381 -15.74 -34.40 -0.97
N PRO A 382 -15.36 -34.56 -2.26
CA PRO A 382 -14.00 -34.29 -2.71
C PRO A 382 -13.66 -32.80 -2.61
N ALA A 383 -12.37 -32.47 -2.63
CA ALA A 383 -11.93 -31.09 -2.79
C ALA A 383 -12.44 -30.55 -4.12
N LYS A 384 -12.88 -29.30 -4.12
CA LYS A 384 -13.55 -28.69 -5.27
C LYS A 384 -12.92 -27.34 -5.57
N VAL A 385 -12.53 -27.15 -6.81
CA VAL A 385 -12.17 -25.84 -7.38
C VAL A 385 -13.32 -25.42 -8.28
N GLY A 386 -13.84 -24.22 -8.05
CA GLY A 386 -14.98 -23.67 -8.80
C GLY A 386 -14.67 -22.31 -9.38
N LEU A 387 -15.09 -22.10 -10.63
CA LEU A 387 -15.10 -20.80 -11.28
C LEU A 387 -16.55 -20.31 -11.34
N MET A 388 -16.85 -19.18 -10.69
CA MET A 388 -18.18 -18.60 -10.61
C MET A 388 -18.27 -17.27 -11.36
N SER A 389 -19.40 -17.05 -12.03
CA SER A 389 -19.75 -15.78 -12.69
C SER A 389 -20.61 -14.91 -11.79
N ILE A 390 -20.31 -13.61 -11.74
CA ILE A 390 -21.05 -12.56 -11.05
C ILE A 390 -21.48 -11.51 -12.07
N PRO A 391 -22.75 -11.05 -12.08
CA PRO A 391 -23.76 -11.24 -11.03
C PRO A 391 -24.60 -12.53 -11.12
N SER A 392 -24.46 -13.35 -12.17
CA SER A 392 -25.38 -14.49 -12.39
C SER A 392 -25.31 -15.60 -11.34
N LYS A 393 -24.25 -15.65 -10.51
CA LYS A 393 -23.94 -16.70 -9.52
C LYS A 393 -23.85 -18.11 -10.11
N GLU A 394 -23.69 -18.20 -11.43
CA GLU A 394 -23.57 -19.46 -12.14
C GLU A 394 -22.15 -20.01 -12.01
N ILE A 395 -22.05 -21.31 -11.70
CA ILE A 395 -20.78 -22.03 -11.73
C ILE A 395 -20.44 -22.34 -13.18
N VAL A 396 -19.47 -21.59 -13.73
CA VAL A 396 -18.98 -21.75 -15.10
C VAL A 396 -18.25 -23.08 -15.27
N ARG A 397 -17.38 -23.40 -14.31
CA ARG A 397 -16.58 -24.63 -14.35
C ARG A 397 -16.31 -25.13 -12.93
N THR A 398 -16.23 -26.44 -12.79
CA THR A 398 -15.85 -27.10 -11.55
C THR A 398 -14.84 -28.19 -11.85
N ARG A 399 -13.84 -28.32 -10.99
CA ARG A 399 -12.88 -29.42 -10.98
C ARG A 399 -12.89 -30.08 -9.60
N ASN A 400 -13.11 -31.39 -9.57
CA ASN A 400 -13.04 -32.20 -8.36
C ASN A 400 -11.64 -32.81 -8.25
N LEU A 401 -11.06 -32.76 -7.06
CA LEU A 401 -9.70 -33.19 -6.75
C LEU A 401 -9.72 -34.11 -5.53
N PHE A 402 -8.70 -34.98 -5.42
CA PHE A 402 -8.58 -35.97 -4.35
C PHE A 402 -7.19 -35.96 -3.72
N ASN A 403 -7.09 -36.29 -2.44
CA ASN A 403 -5.90 -36.24 -1.60
C ASN A 403 -5.24 -34.85 -1.62
N VAL A 404 -6.04 -33.79 -1.53
CA VAL A 404 -5.55 -32.40 -1.55
C VAL A 404 -5.17 -31.95 -0.15
N SER A 405 -3.98 -31.38 0.00
CA SER A 405 -3.50 -30.76 1.24
C SER A 405 -3.73 -29.26 1.25
N ASP A 406 -3.36 -28.58 0.16
CA ASP A 406 -3.54 -27.12 -0.01
C ASP A 406 -3.76 -26.80 -1.49
N ALA A 407 -4.38 -25.65 -1.77
CA ALA A 407 -4.49 -25.11 -3.11
C ALA A 407 -4.27 -23.59 -3.12
N LYS A 408 -3.50 -23.11 -4.11
CA LYS A 408 -3.30 -21.67 -4.37
C LYS A 408 -3.81 -21.31 -5.76
N LEU A 409 -4.44 -20.15 -5.85
CA LEU A 409 -5.09 -19.65 -7.06
C LEU A 409 -4.20 -18.57 -7.67
N HIS A 410 -3.73 -18.79 -8.91
CA HIS A 410 -2.86 -17.85 -9.63
C HIS A 410 -3.52 -17.43 -10.94
N TRP A 411 -3.98 -16.18 -10.98
CA TRP A 411 -4.56 -15.58 -12.18
C TRP A 411 -3.49 -14.97 -13.08
N GLN A 412 -3.66 -15.13 -14.40
CA GLN A 412 -2.90 -14.37 -15.39
C GLN A 412 -3.48 -12.95 -15.49
N SER A 413 -2.64 -11.94 -15.74
CA SER A 413 -3.01 -10.52 -15.62
C SER A 413 -4.16 -10.07 -16.53
N ASP A 414 -4.30 -10.64 -17.72
CA ASP A 414 -5.42 -10.39 -18.66
C ASP A 414 -6.61 -11.33 -18.42
N ALA A 415 -6.58 -12.12 -17.35
CA ALA A 415 -7.58 -13.15 -17.03
C ALA A 415 -7.77 -14.20 -18.13
N LYS A 416 -6.73 -14.47 -18.94
CA LYS A 416 -6.76 -15.52 -19.97
C LYS A 416 -6.75 -16.92 -19.36
N TYR A 417 -6.00 -17.07 -18.28
CA TYR A 417 -5.77 -18.32 -17.59
C TYR A 417 -5.92 -18.14 -16.07
N VAL A 418 -6.38 -19.18 -15.40
CA VAL A 418 -6.18 -19.34 -13.95
C VAL A 418 -5.54 -20.69 -13.69
N CYS A 419 -4.37 -20.67 -13.05
CA CYS A 419 -3.69 -21.87 -12.58
C CYS A 419 -4.09 -22.13 -11.13
N VAL A 420 -4.50 -23.35 -10.83
CA VAL A 420 -4.64 -23.81 -9.46
C VAL A 420 -3.48 -24.73 -9.13
N LYS A 421 -2.60 -24.26 -8.26
CA LYS A 421 -1.48 -25.01 -7.71
C LYS A 421 -2.00 -25.89 -6.60
N VAL A 422 -2.07 -27.20 -6.83
CA VAL A 422 -2.67 -28.17 -5.91
C VAL A 422 -1.56 -29.03 -5.30
N ASP A 423 -1.34 -28.91 -4.00
CA ASP A 423 -0.42 -29.78 -3.27
C ASP A 423 -1.17 -31.04 -2.85
N ARG A 424 -0.79 -32.19 -3.43
CA ARG A 424 -1.39 -33.49 -3.18
C ARG A 424 -0.49 -34.32 -2.28
N HIS A 425 -1.10 -35.00 -1.33
CA HIS A 425 -0.39 -35.99 -0.52
C HIS A 425 -0.57 -37.40 -1.07
N SER A 426 0.44 -38.24 -0.91
CA SER A 426 0.30 -39.67 -1.17
C SER A 426 -0.73 -40.30 -0.21
N LYS A 427 -1.28 -41.47 -0.56
CA LYS A 427 -2.23 -42.19 0.31
C LYS A 427 -1.68 -42.47 1.72
N SER A 428 -0.35 -42.59 1.85
CA SER A 428 0.35 -42.78 3.12
C SER A 428 0.59 -41.47 3.89
N LYS A 429 0.27 -40.30 3.30
CA LYS A 429 0.54 -38.94 3.80
C LYS A 429 2.01 -38.64 4.07
N LYS A 430 2.92 -39.42 3.48
CA LYS A 430 4.37 -39.29 3.71
C LYS A 430 5.08 -38.39 2.71
N SER A 431 4.48 -38.21 1.54
CA SER A 431 5.09 -37.44 0.46
C SER A 431 4.10 -36.47 -0.15
N LEU A 432 4.62 -35.33 -0.61
CA LEU A 432 3.86 -34.28 -1.28
C LEU A 432 4.28 -34.19 -2.75
N ALA A 433 3.31 -34.05 -3.64
CA ALA A 433 3.52 -33.78 -5.06
C ALA A 433 2.58 -32.66 -5.48
N THR A 434 3.05 -31.74 -6.31
CA THR A 434 2.22 -30.62 -6.78
C THR A 434 1.69 -30.88 -8.18
N ASN A 435 0.39 -30.73 -8.38
CA ASN A 435 -0.24 -30.70 -9.69
C ASN A 435 -0.65 -29.26 -10.02
N LEU A 436 -0.50 -28.85 -11.28
CA LEU A 436 -1.04 -27.58 -11.78
C LEU A 436 -2.28 -27.87 -12.63
N GLU A 437 -3.43 -27.32 -12.23
CA GLU A 437 -4.68 -27.40 -12.98
C GLU A 437 -4.92 -26.03 -13.62
N ILE A 438 -4.69 -25.91 -14.93
CA ILE A 438 -4.77 -24.65 -15.68
C ILE A 438 -6.09 -24.57 -16.42
N PHE A 439 -6.92 -23.60 -16.05
CA PHE A 439 -8.20 -23.33 -16.70
C PHE A 439 -8.00 -22.27 -17.79
N ARG A 440 -8.40 -22.58 -19.02
CA ARG A 440 -8.36 -21.65 -20.15
C ARG A 440 -9.68 -20.88 -20.21
N VAL A 441 -9.70 -19.68 -19.65
CA VAL A 441 -10.95 -18.96 -19.34
C VAL A 441 -11.65 -18.48 -20.61
N GLN A 442 -10.90 -17.99 -21.60
CA GLN A 442 -11.47 -17.43 -22.83
C GLN A 442 -12.14 -18.48 -23.72
N GLU A 443 -11.59 -19.70 -23.73
CA GLU A 443 -12.04 -20.79 -24.58
C GLU A 443 -13.43 -21.31 -24.17
N LYS A 444 -14.22 -21.73 -25.17
CA LYS A 444 -15.57 -22.26 -24.95
C LYS A 444 -15.54 -23.49 -24.02
N GLY A 445 -16.31 -23.39 -22.92
CA GLY A 445 -16.44 -24.48 -21.94
C GLY A 445 -15.33 -24.54 -20.90
N VAL A 446 -14.38 -23.60 -20.92
CA VAL A 446 -13.26 -23.48 -19.97
C VAL A 446 -12.53 -24.82 -19.80
N PRO A 447 -11.83 -25.30 -20.84
CA PRO A 447 -11.07 -26.53 -20.75
C PRO A 447 -10.00 -26.41 -19.65
N VAL A 448 -9.75 -27.55 -18.99
CA VAL A 448 -8.79 -27.65 -17.89
C VAL A 448 -7.66 -28.56 -18.36
N GLU A 449 -6.46 -28.00 -18.39
CA GLU A 449 -5.22 -28.71 -18.67
C GLU A 449 -4.54 -29.06 -17.36
N VAL A 450 -3.97 -30.26 -17.28
CA VAL A 450 -3.29 -30.75 -16.08
C VAL A 450 -1.81 -30.94 -16.38
N VAL A 451 -0.96 -30.25 -15.63
CA VAL A 451 0.48 -30.48 -15.63
C VAL A 451 0.82 -31.27 -14.37
N ASP A 452 1.09 -32.57 -14.53
CA ASP A 452 1.35 -33.53 -13.46
C ASP A 452 2.78 -34.11 -13.48
N ALA A 453 3.64 -33.60 -14.38
CA ALA A 453 5.04 -34.02 -14.48
C ALA A 453 5.93 -33.48 -13.32
N ILE A 454 5.37 -32.70 -12.39
CA ILE A 454 6.09 -32.05 -11.30
C ILE A 454 6.12 -32.98 -10.09
N LYS A 455 7.30 -33.51 -9.79
CA LYS A 455 7.49 -34.48 -8.69
C LYS A 455 7.67 -33.80 -7.33
N ASP A 456 8.27 -32.62 -7.34
CA ASP A 456 8.63 -31.87 -6.14
C ASP A 456 7.55 -30.85 -5.76
N THR A 457 7.65 -30.28 -4.56
CA THR A 457 6.68 -29.28 -4.11
C THR A 457 6.99 -27.93 -4.76
N VAL A 458 5.99 -27.32 -5.41
CA VAL A 458 6.12 -25.95 -5.95
C VAL A 458 6.01 -24.95 -4.81
N ILE A 459 7.08 -24.21 -4.57
CA ILE A 459 7.14 -23.17 -3.54
C ILE A 459 6.77 -21.79 -4.07
N ASN A 460 7.01 -21.53 -5.37
CA ASN A 460 6.66 -20.26 -6.01
C ASN A 460 6.21 -20.50 -7.46
N PHE A 461 5.24 -19.72 -7.91
CA PHE A 461 4.65 -19.78 -9.24
C PHE A 461 4.31 -18.36 -9.70
N ALA A 462 4.72 -18.01 -10.92
CA ALA A 462 4.42 -16.69 -11.49
C ALA A 462 4.10 -16.78 -12.98
N TRP A 463 2.93 -16.25 -13.35
CA TRP A 463 2.55 -16.00 -14.74
C TRP A 463 3.32 -14.81 -15.32
N GLU A 464 3.62 -14.90 -16.60
CA GLU A 464 4.05 -13.75 -17.38
C GLU A 464 2.92 -12.72 -17.51
N PRO A 465 3.15 -11.44 -17.16
CA PRO A 465 2.22 -10.35 -17.42
C PRO A 465 1.91 -10.21 -18.91
N HIS A 466 0.64 -10.14 -19.26
CA HIS A 466 0.11 -10.03 -20.63
C HIS A 466 0.47 -11.19 -21.59
N GLY A 467 1.21 -12.19 -21.11
CA GLY A 467 1.64 -13.36 -21.87
C GLY A 467 0.93 -14.65 -21.47
N ASP A 468 1.44 -15.76 -21.98
CA ASP A 468 0.95 -17.11 -21.75
C ASP A 468 2.01 -18.01 -21.12
N ARG A 469 3.21 -17.50 -20.79
CA ARG A 469 4.29 -18.29 -20.19
C ARG A 469 4.25 -18.21 -18.67
N PHE A 470 4.88 -19.16 -18.00
CA PHE A 470 5.04 -19.12 -16.55
C PHE A 470 6.33 -19.78 -16.10
N VAL A 471 6.78 -19.40 -14.91
CA VAL A 471 7.92 -20.00 -14.22
C VAL A 471 7.46 -20.55 -12.89
N LEU A 472 8.04 -21.67 -12.50
CA LEU A 472 7.85 -22.25 -11.18
C LEU A 472 9.20 -22.53 -10.52
N ILE A 473 9.22 -22.43 -9.20
CA ILE A 473 10.34 -22.87 -8.36
C ILE A 473 9.84 -24.05 -7.55
N THR A 474 10.55 -25.17 -7.65
CA THR A 474 10.32 -26.35 -6.82
C THR A 474 11.40 -26.51 -5.77
N ALA A 475 11.01 -27.09 -4.64
CA ALA A 475 11.93 -27.54 -3.61
C ALA A 475 11.68 -29.02 -3.32
N GLY A 476 12.78 -29.77 -3.19
CA GLY A 476 12.70 -31.15 -2.70
C GLY A 476 12.18 -31.23 -1.26
N GLU A 477 11.80 -32.42 -0.82
CA GLU A 477 11.38 -32.62 0.57
C GLU A 477 12.52 -32.30 1.54
N VAL A 478 12.24 -31.52 2.58
CA VAL A 478 13.19 -31.22 3.66
C VAL A 478 13.30 -32.47 4.55
N PRO A 479 14.47 -33.13 4.67
CA PRO A 479 14.63 -34.23 5.60
C PRO A 479 14.42 -33.75 7.04
N VAL A 480 13.66 -34.51 7.82
CA VAL A 480 13.36 -34.18 9.23
C VAL A 480 14.68 -34.03 10.01
N GLY A 481 14.93 -32.83 10.56
CA GLY A 481 16.15 -32.50 11.32
C GLY A 481 17.29 -31.85 10.52
N ALA A 482 17.10 -31.58 9.22
CA ALA A 482 18.09 -30.84 8.44
C ALA A 482 18.11 -29.35 8.80
N ALA A 483 19.30 -28.80 9.07
CA ALA A 483 19.49 -27.38 9.37
C ALA A 483 19.55 -26.49 8.11
N VAL A 484 19.75 -27.08 6.93
CA VAL A 484 19.91 -26.37 5.66
C VAL A 484 18.70 -26.67 4.76
N PRO A 485 18.05 -25.64 4.19
CA PRO A 485 16.97 -25.83 3.22
C PRO A 485 17.45 -26.63 2.00
N PRO A 486 16.58 -27.46 1.39
CA PRO A 486 16.90 -28.18 0.17
C PRO A 486 17.19 -27.19 -0.96
N LYS A 487 18.08 -27.60 -1.86
CA LYS A 487 18.31 -26.88 -3.11
C LYS A 487 17.02 -26.82 -3.91
N THR A 488 16.80 -25.71 -4.59
CA THR A 488 15.64 -25.47 -5.43
C THR A 488 15.96 -25.72 -6.90
N SER A 489 14.90 -25.95 -7.68
CA SER A 489 14.96 -26.07 -9.13
C SER A 489 14.00 -25.07 -9.76
N ILE A 490 14.44 -24.44 -10.84
CA ILE A 490 13.65 -23.44 -11.59
C ILE A 490 13.20 -24.09 -12.88
N SER A 491 11.90 -24.10 -13.17
CA SER A 491 11.36 -24.67 -14.41
C SER A 491 10.56 -23.63 -15.19
N PHE A 492 10.86 -23.53 -16.48
CA PHE A 492 10.24 -22.58 -17.41
C PHE A 492 9.25 -23.31 -18.31
N PHE A 493 8.03 -22.78 -18.45
CA PHE A 493 6.97 -23.37 -19.27
C PHE A 493 6.47 -22.38 -20.31
N CYS A 494 6.16 -22.90 -21.50
CA CYS A 494 5.46 -22.16 -22.55
C CYS A 494 4.46 -23.07 -23.28
N PRO A 495 3.44 -22.48 -23.94
CA PRO A 495 2.58 -23.26 -24.82
C PRO A 495 3.32 -23.72 -26.07
N GLU A 496 2.94 -24.88 -26.59
CA GLU A 496 3.40 -25.39 -27.87
C GLU A 496 2.98 -24.48 -29.03
N LYS A 497 3.84 -24.41 -30.06
CA LYS A 497 3.51 -23.69 -31.28
C LYS A 497 2.53 -24.51 -32.12
N VAL A 498 1.25 -24.12 -32.09
CA VAL A 498 0.19 -24.71 -32.92
C VAL A 498 -0.35 -23.67 -33.91
N LYS A 499 -0.88 -24.12 -35.04
CA LYS A 499 -1.51 -23.22 -36.02
C LYS A 499 -2.75 -22.56 -35.40
N PRO A 500 -2.90 -21.22 -35.50
CA PRO A 500 -4.12 -20.55 -35.08
C PRO A 500 -5.36 -21.17 -35.75
N PRO A 501 -6.51 -21.30 -35.06
CA PRO A 501 -6.85 -20.70 -33.76
C PRO A 501 -6.56 -21.58 -32.52
N ALA A 502 -5.87 -22.72 -32.67
CA ALA A 502 -5.64 -23.63 -31.56
C ALA A 502 -4.49 -23.15 -30.66
N VAL A 503 -4.69 -23.17 -29.33
CA VAL A 503 -3.66 -22.89 -28.33
C VAL A 503 -3.01 -24.21 -27.92
N GLY A 504 -1.68 -24.29 -28.04
CA GLY A 504 -0.91 -25.49 -27.69
C GLY A 504 -1.00 -25.85 -26.21
N ASN A 505 -0.64 -27.09 -25.87
CA ASN A 505 -0.48 -27.50 -24.48
C ASN A 505 0.79 -26.87 -23.87
N PHE A 506 0.81 -26.71 -22.56
CA PHE A 506 1.98 -26.23 -21.82
C PHE A 506 3.05 -27.32 -21.78
N LYS A 507 4.23 -26.98 -22.31
CA LYS A 507 5.42 -27.81 -22.25
C LYS A 507 6.51 -27.16 -21.42
N LEU A 508 7.30 -28.00 -20.76
CA LEU A 508 8.52 -27.61 -20.10
C LEU A 508 9.57 -27.25 -21.16
N ILE A 509 10.15 -26.05 -21.06
CA ILE A 509 11.27 -25.60 -21.87
C ILE A 509 12.58 -26.17 -21.29
N LYS A 510 12.87 -25.80 -20.03
CA LYS A 510 14.11 -26.13 -19.35
C LYS A 510 13.89 -26.13 -17.84
N THR A 511 14.63 -27.01 -17.16
CA THR A 511 14.78 -26.98 -15.70
C THR A 511 16.23 -26.68 -15.36
N ILE A 512 16.44 -25.76 -14.43
CA ILE A 512 17.74 -25.42 -13.85
C ILE A 512 17.75 -25.92 -12.41
N ASP A 513 18.49 -27.00 -12.16
CA ASP A 513 18.57 -27.63 -10.85
C ASP A 513 19.68 -27.03 -9.97
N LYS A 514 19.63 -27.35 -8.67
CA LYS A 514 20.67 -27.05 -7.67
C LYS A 514 20.88 -25.55 -7.40
N LYS A 515 19.82 -24.76 -7.50
CA LYS A 515 19.81 -23.33 -7.14
C LYS A 515 19.37 -23.12 -5.68
N ASN A 516 19.36 -21.86 -5.25
CA ASN A 516 18.79 -21.43 -3.96
C ASN A 516 17.65 -20.42 -4.16
N SER A 517 17.18 -20.24 -5.39
CA SER A 517 16.19 -19.23 -5.75
C SER A 517 14.85 -19.52 -5.08
N ASN A 518 14.16 -18.48 -4.63
CA ASN A 518 12.88 -18.57 -3.95
C ASN A 518 11.84 -17.55 -4.48
N ALA A 519 12.25 -16.59 -5.30
CA ALA A 519 11.39 -15.54 -5.82
C ALA A 519 11.52 -15.39 -7.35
N ILE A 520 10.40 -15.03 -7.98
CA ILE A 520 10.27 -14.80 -9.42
C ILE A 520 9.68 -13.41 -9.63
N TYR A 521 10.36 -12.56 -10.39
CA TYR A 521 9.93 -11.20 -10.71
C TYR A 521 9.91 -11.01 -12.22
N TRP A 522 8.72 -10.97 -12.80
CA TRP A 522 8.54 -10.71 -14.23
C TRP A 522 8.55 -9.22 -14.55
N SER A 523 9.11 -8.88 -15.70
CA SER A 523 8.91 -7.56 -16.28
C SER A 523 7.40 -7.31 -16.53
N PRO A 524 6.86 -6.12 -16.21
CA PRO A 524 5.45 -5.79 -16.47
C PRO A 524 5.05 -5.87 -17.94
N LYS A 525 6.02 -5.87 -18.87
CA LYS A 525 5.78 -6.04 -20.32
C LYS A 525 5.91 -7.50 -20.79
N GLY A 526 6.23 -8.42 -19.90
CA GLY A 526 6.58 -9.80 -20.22
C GLY A 526 8.00 -9.93 -20.77
N ARG A 527 8.28 -11.05 -21.44
CA ARG A 527 9.57 -11.45 -22.05
C ARG A 527 10.71 -11.69 -21.07
N PHE A 528 11.00 -10.74 -20.18
CA PHE A 528 12.11 -10.80 -19.24
C PHE A 528 11.65 -11.22 -17.83
N VAL A 529 12.46 -12.04 -17.17
CA VAL A 529 12.20 -12.49 -15.79
C VAL A 529 13.49 -12.54 -14.98
N VAL A 530 13.43 -12.02 -13.76
CA VAL A 530 14.49 -12.14 -12.75
C VAL A 530 14.09 -13.24 -11.79
N VAL A 531 14.96 -14.23 -11.65
CA VAL A 531 14.82 -15.30 -10.66
C VAL A 531 15.87 -15.09 -9.59
N ALA A 532 15.43 -14.90 -8.35
CA ALA A 532 16.28 -14.40 -7.27
C ALA A 532 16.20 -15.26 -6.01
N THR A 533 17.23 -15.12 -5.18
CA THR A 533 17.18 -15.53 -3.77
C THR A 533 17.07 -14.28 -2.89
N VAL A 534 15.89 -14.05 -2.31
CA VAL A 534 15.64 -12.94 -1.39
C VAL A 534 15.50 -13.43 0.06
N HIS A 535 15.68 -12.53 1.02
CA HIS A 535 15.54 -12.83 2.46
C HIS A 535 16.48 -13.95 2.97
N SER A 536 17.66 -14.08 2.38
CA SER A 536 18.67 -15.06 2.76
C SER A 536 20.00 -14.38 3.01
N ASN A 537 20.63 -14.69 4.15
CA ASN A 537 21.93 -14.12 4.52
C ASN A 537 23.11 -14.87 3.87
N GLN A 538 22.87 -16.02 3.24
CA GLN A 538 23.91 -16.91 2.68
C GLN A 538 23.93 -16.96 1.16
N SER A 539 22.84 -16.55 0.51
CA SER A 539 22.70 -16.62 -0.94
C SER A 539 21.82 -15.47 -1.39
N PHE A 540 22.28 -14.75 -2.40
CA PHE A 540 21.71 -13.48 -2.85
C PHE A 540 21.89 -13.31 -4.36
N ASP A 541 21.85 -14.45 -5.06
CA ASP A 541 22.03 -14.53 -6.51
C ASP A 541 20.78 -14.00 -7.24
N LEU A 542 21.01 -13.31 -8.35
CA LEU A 542 20.01 -12.76 -9.26
C LEU A 542 20.30 -13.29 -10.68
N ASP A 543 19.42 -14.13 -11.22
CA ASP A 543 19.55 -14.62 -12.60
C ASP A 543 18.55 -13.90 -13.53
N PHE A 544 19.05 -13.22 -14.56
CA PHE A 544 18.27 -12.48 -15.56
C PHE A 544 18.04 -13.34 -16.80
N TRP A 545 16.78 -13.63 -17.12
CA TRP A 545 16.40 -14.49 -18.24
C TRP A 545 15.58 -13.73 -19.30
N ASP A 546 15.88 -13.98 -20.57
CA ASP A 546 15.06 -13.59 -21.72
C ASP A 546 14.37 -14.83 -22.29
N LEU A 547 13.04 -14.80 -22.41
CA LEU A 547 12.26 -15.89 -23.00
C LEU A 547 11.99 -15.73 -24.50
N ASP A 548 12.33 -14.61 -25.12
CA ASP A 548 12.24 -14.37 -26.57
C ASP A 548 13.57 -13.89 -27.14
N PHE A 549 14.66 -14.57 -26.78
CA PHE A 549 15.97 -14.21 -27.30
C PHE A 549 16.01 -14.31 -28.84
N GLU A 550 16.54 -13.28 -29.51
CA GLU A 550 16.52 -13.16 -30.97
C GLU A 550 17.61 -13.99 -31.68
N GLY A 551 18.52 -14.61 -30.92
CA GLY A 551 19.56 -15.48 -31.46
C GLY A 551 19.06 -16.83 -31.98
N GLU A 552 20.00 -17.70 -32.35
CA GLU A 552 19.68 -19.05 -32.86
C GLU A 552 18.94 -19.88 -31.81
N LYS A 553 17.80 -20.46 -32.20
CA LYS A 553 17.07 -21.41 -31.36
C LYS A 553 17.74 -22.78 -31.43
N GLU A 554 17.90 -23.43 -30.30
CA GLU A 554 18.33 -24.83 -30.26
C GLU A 554 17.36 -25.73 -31.04
N GLU A 555 17.86 -26.70 -31.81
CA GLU A 555 17.04 -27.62 -32.64
C GLU A 555 15.93 -28.31 -31.84
N LYS A 556 16.19 -28.64 -30.57
CA LYS A 556 15.24 -29.30 -29.66
C LYS A 556 14.03 -28.43 -29.28
N ASP A 557 14.16 -27.11 -29.37
CA ASP A 557 13.17 -26.13 -28.90
C ASP A 557 12.47 -25.40 -30.06
N LYS A 558 12.71 -25.81 -31.31
CA LYS A 558 12.13 -25.20 -32.51
C LYS A 558 10.60 -25.18 -32.55
N ASP A 559 9.97 -26.17 -31.91
CA ASP A 559 8.52 -26.30 -31.83
C ASP A 559 7.90 -25.52 -30.65
N LEU A 560 8.73 -24.87 -29.83
CA LEU A 560 8.31 -24.04 -28.70
C LEU A 560 8.13 -22.58 -29.12
N THR A 561 7.23 -21.90 -28.43
CA THR A 561 6.96 -20.47 -28.64
C THR A 561 8.09 -19.58 -28.10
N ALA A 562 8.80 -20.03 -27.06
CA ALA A 562 9.90 -19.30 -26.42
C ALA A 562 11.29 -19.61 -27.02
N ASN A 563 12.27 -18.74 -26.75
CA ASN A 563 13.71 -18.97 -26.86
C ASN A 563 14.38 -18.50 -25.57
N LEU A 564 14.65 -19.44 -24.66
CA LEU A 564 15.14 -19.13 -23.32
C LEU A 564 16.66 -18.95 -23.30
N GLN A 565 17.12 -17.78 -22.87
CA GLN A 565 18.53 -17.45 -22.70
C GLN A 565 18.78 -16.83 -21.31
N LEU A 566 19.85 -17.27 -20.64
CA LEU A 566 20.38 -16.58 -19.47
C LEU A 566 21.21 -15.39 -19.97
N MET A 567 20.83 -14.18 -19.60
CA MET A 567 21.44 -12.93 -20.05
C MET A 567 22.61 -12.54 -19.14
N ALA A 568 22.35 -12.50 -17.84
CA ALA A 568 23.33 -12.16 -16.82
C ALA A 568 23.00 -12.85 -15.50
N THR A 569 24.03 -12.97 -14.67
CA THR A 569 23.89 -13.30 -13.26
C THR A 569 24.56 -12.18 -12.47
N GLY A 570 23.81 -11.59 -11.54
CA GLY A 570 24.29 -10.59 -10.60
C GLY A 570 24.04 -11.03 -9.17
N ASP A 571 24.45 -10.20 -8.23
CA ASP A 571 24.31 -10.45 -6.80
C ASP A 571 24.08 -9.12 -6.05
N HIS A 572 23.28 -9.18 -4.98
CA HIS A 572 23.07 -8.04 -4.07
C HIS A 572 22.92 -8.56 -2.64
N TYR A 573 23.97 -8.40 -1.85
CA TYR A 573 24.01 -8.88 -0.47
C TYR A 573 22.81 -8.37 0.35
N GLY A 574 22.16 -9.28 1.07
CA GLY A 574 21.04 -8.93 1.94
C GLY A 574 19.74 -8.55 1.24
N VAL A 575 19.64 -8.67 -0.09
CA VAL A 575 18.44 -8.27 -0.86
C VAL A 575 17.13 -8.74 -0.20
N THR A 576 16.27 -7.77 0.07
CA THR A 576 14.97 -7.98 0.69
C THR A 576 13.86 -7.86 -0.33
N ASP A 577 13.93 -6.86 -1.21
CA ASP A 577 12.86 -6.53 -2.13
C ASP A 577 13.43 -6.28 -3.53
N ILE A 578 12.70 -6.76 -4.54
CA ILE A 578 13.03 -6.59 -5.96
C ILE A 578 11.78 -6.08 -6.66
N GLU A 579 11.91 -5.01 -7.43
CA GLU A 579 10.80 -4.41 -8.14
C GLU A 579 11.22 -3.95 -9.53
N TRP A 580 10.40 -4.32 -10.51
CA TRP A 580 10.51 -3.82 -11.87
C TRP A 580 9.84 -2.46 -11.98
N ASP A 581 10.44 -1.59 -12.76
CA ASP A 581 9.80 -0.35 -13.13
C ASP A 581 8.56 -0.62 -14.04
N PRO A 582 7.56 0.26 -14.07
CA PRO A 582 6.33 0.04 -14.84
C PRO A 582 6.53 -0.07 -16.36
N SER A 583 7.64 0.47 -16.88
CA SER A 583 7.99 0.36 -18.29
C SER A 583 8.64 -0.99 -18.63
N GLY A 584 9.23 -1.68 -17.65
CA GLY A 584 9.91 -2.97 -17.80
C GLY A 584 11.34 -2.87 -18.34
N ARG A 585 11.98 -1.70 -18.21
CA ARG A 585 13.35 -1.41 -18.64
C ARG A 585 14.38 -1.59 -17.51
N TYR A 586 13.97 -1.38 -16.27
CA TYR A 586 14.84 -1.31 -15.11
C TYR A 586 14.33 -2.21 -13.99
N VAL A 587 15.27 -2.75 -13.22
CA VAL A 587 15.01 -3.54 -12.02
C VAL A 587 15.75 -2.90 -10.86
N ILE A 588 15.03 -2.59 -9.78
CA ILE A 588 15.67 -2.20 -8.53
C ILE A 588 15.65 -3.37 -7.58
N THR A 589 16.78 -3.61 -6.93
CA THR A 589 16.88 -4.49 -5.77
C THR A 589 17.29 -3.65 -4.57
N SER A 590 16.69 -3.90 -3.40
CA SER A 590 16.94 -3.10 -2.19
C SER A 590 17.15 -3.99 -0.97
N ALA A 591 17.97 -3.50 -0.04
CA ALA A 591 18.34 -4.18 1.20
C ALA A 591 17.79 -3.39 2.41
N SER A 592 16.60 -3.79 2.90
CA SER A 592 15.85 -3.06 3.92
C SER A 592 16.36 -3.27 5.35
N VAL A 593 16.46 -2.16 6.09
CA VAL A 593 16.77 -2.08 7.53
C VAL A 593 15.77 -2.83 8.40
N TRP A 594 14.53 -3.00 7.92
CA TRP A 594 13.50 -3.78 8.62
C TRP A 594 13.80 -5.28 8.67
N LYS A 595 14.71 -5.77 7.83
CA LYS A 595 15.14 -7.18 7.80
C LYS A 595 16.54 -7.37 8.38
N HIS A 596 17.50 -6.53 8.00
CA HIS A 596 18.87 -6.57 8.53
C HIS A 596 19.52 -5.18 8.55
N GLN A 597 20.48 -4.98 9.46
CA GLN A 597 21.11 -3.67 9.72
C GLN A 597 22.39 -3.41 8.91
N MET A 598 22.93 -4.43 8.24
CA MET A 598 24.20 -4.33 7.51
C MET A 598 23.95 -3.94 6.04
N GLU A 599 24.84 -3.14 5.45
CA GLU A 599 24.88 -2.86 3.99
C GLU A 599 23.51 -2.49 3.40
N ASN A 600 22.80 -1.55 4.03
CA ASN A 600 21.56 -1.04 3.48
C ASN A 600 21.84 -0.15 2.25
N GLY A 601 21.04 -0.33 1.20
CA GLY A 601 21.20 0.36 -0.07
C GLY A 601 20.28 -0.20 -1.14
N TYR A 602 20.49 0.24 -2.37
CA TYR A 602 19.80 -0.30 -3.53
C TYR A 602 20.71 -0.38 -4.75
N HIS A 603 20.46 -1.39 -5.58
CA HIS A 603 21.10 -1.57 -6.88
C HIS A 603 20.05 -1.39 -7.97
N LEU A 604 20.42 -0.67 -9.03
CA LEU A 604 19.62 -0.48 -10.23
C LEU A 604 20.27 -1.26 -11.36
N TYR A 605 19.53 -2.21 -11.94
CA TYR A 605 19.94 -2.98 -13.10
C TYR A 605 19.10 -2.60 -14.31
N ASP A 606 19.65 -2.76 -15.50
CA ASP A 606 18.86 -2.81 -16.73
C ASP A 606 18.11 -4.16 -16.86
N PHE A 607 17.23 -4.29 -17.85
CA PHE A 607 16.49 -5.52 -18.11
C PHE A 607 17.37 -6.72 -18.52
N LYS A 608 18.62 -6.49 -18.94
CA LYS A 608 19.60 -7.53 -19.32
C LYS A 608 20.41 -8.01 -18.12
N GLY A 609 20.40 -7.26 -17.01
CA GLY A 609 21.15 -7.51 -15.79
C GLY A 609 22.48 -6.77 -15.71
N GLU A 610 22.70 -5.75 -16.54
CA GLU A 610 23.81 -4.80 -16.38
C GLU A 610 23.53 -3.89 -15.18
N LEU A 611 24.47 -3.83 -14.23
CA LEU A 611 24.38 -2.94 -13.07
C LEU A 611 24.64 -1.51 -13.53
N LEU A 612 23.62 -0.66 -13.45
CA LEU A 612 23.69 0.75 -13.82
C LEU A 612 24.14 1.61 -12.64
N ARG A 613 23.64 1.30 -11.43
CA ARG A 613 23.93 2.09 -10.23
C ARG A 613 23.87 1.24 -8.97
N GLU A 614 24.80 1.52 -8.05
CA GLU A 614 24.82 1.01 -6.69
C GLU A 614 24.92 2.21 -5.75
N GLU A 615 23.94 2.37 -4.88
CA GLU A 615 23.92 3.46 -3.90
C GLU A 615 23.73 2.90 -2.49
N PRO A 616 24.73 3.05 -1.60
CA PRO A 616 24.54 2.80 -0.18
C PRO A 616 23.65 3.90 0.41
N VAL A 617 22.56 3.48 1.06
CA VAL A 617 21.61 4.39 1.70
C VAL A 617 21.34 3.89 3.11
N GLU A 618 21.78 4.66 4.09
CA GLU A 618 21.59 4.30 5.49
C GLU A 618 20.11 4.15 5.84
N LYS A 619 19.79 3.04 6.53
CA LYS A 619 18.46 2.75 7.07
C LYS A 619 17.33 2.87 6.04
N ILE A 620 17.56 2.40 4.82
CA ILE A 620 16.47 2.28 3.83
C ILE A 620 15.41 1.32 4.36
N LYS A 621 14.16 1.76 4.43
CA LYS A 621 13.01 0.98 4.93
C LYS A 621 12.23 0.40 3.76
N GLN A 622 11.89 1.22 2.76
CA GLN A 622 11.16 0.83 1.56
C GLN A 622 11.66 1.60 0.34
N LEU A 623 11.61 0.95 -0.81
CA LEU A 623 11.77 1.57 -2.13
C LEU A 623 10.66 1.01 -3.02
N LEU A 624 9.85 1.88 -3.60
CA LEU A 624 8.67 1.51 -4.38
C LEU A 624 8.58 2.29 -5.69
N TRP A 625 8.54 1.61 -6.83
CA TRP A 625 8.24 2.25 -8.11
C TRP A 625 6.82 2.78 -8.14
N ARG A 626 6.64 3.99 -8.69
CA ARG A 626 5.32 4.61 -8.90
C ARG A 626 4.62 3.91 -10.07
N PRO A 627 3.48 3.24 -9.86
CA PRO A 627 2.76 2.58 -10.95
C PRO A 627 2.33 3.58 -12.03
N ARG A 628 2.17 3.08 -13.26
CA ARG A 628 1.60 3.87 -14.36
C ARG A 628 0.20 3.36 -14.71
N PRO A 629 -0.76 4.26 -14.97
CA PRO A 629 -2.06 3.85 -15.49
C PRO A 629 -1.91 3.21 -16.86
N THR A 630 -2.93 2.47 -17.27
CA THR A 630 -3.01 1.91 -18.62
C THR A 630 -2.91 3.01 -19.67
N THR A 631 -2.23 2.71 -20.79
CA THR A 631 -2.06 3.68 -21.86
C THR A 631 -3.41 4.10 -22.44
N MET A 632 -3.59 5.41 -22.61
CA MET A 632 -4.77 5.99 -23.25
C MET A 632 -4.73 5.87 -24.79
N LEU A 633 -3.61 5.38 -25.34
CA LEU A 633 -3.43 5.22 -26.79
C LEU A 633 -4.32 4.11 -27.34
N SER A 634 -5.00 4.39 -28.44
CA SER A 634 -5.75 3.38 -29.19
C SER A 634 -4.84 2.31 -29.77
N LYS A 635 -5.39 1.12 -30.06
CA LYS A 635 -4.64 0.03 -30.69
C LYS A 635 -4.03 0.43 -32.04
N ASP A 636 -4.69 1.31 -32.78
CA ASP A 636 -4.21 1.80 -34.08
C ASP A 636 -3.04 2.78 -33.94
N GLU A 637 -3.09 3.68 -32.96
CA GLU A 637 -1.96 4.57 -32.63
C GLU A 637 -0.75 3.78 -32.14
N GLN A 638 -0.95 2.80 -31.26
CA GLN A 638 0.13 1.91 -30.83
C GLN A 638 0.75 1.17 -32.03
N LYS A 639 -0.07 0.72 -32.98
CA LYS A 639 0.41 0.07 -34.21
C LYS A 639 1.19 1.04 -35.10
N LYS A 640 0.76 2.31 -35.19
CA LYS A 640 1.46 3.36 -35.92
C LYS A 640 2.81 3.69 -35.29
N ILE A 641 2.87 3.82 -33.96
CA ILE A 641 4.14 4.05 -33.21
C ILE A 641 5.12 2.90 -33.46
N ARG A 642 4.66 1.65 -33.37
CA ARG A 642 5.51 0.48 -33.66
C ARG A 642 6.05 0.47 -35.10
N LYS A 643 5.29 0.95 -36.08
CA LYS A 643 5.76 1.05 -37.47
C LYS A 643 6.84 2.12 -37.66
N ASN A 644 6.72 3.23 -36.95
CA ASN A 644 7.62 4.37 -37.04
C ASN A 644 8.69 4.38 -35.94
N LEU A 645 8.91 3.24 -35.27
CA LEU A 645 9.78 3.15 -34.10
C LEU A 645 11.21 3.63 -34.38
N ARG A 646 11.73 3.39 -35.59
CA ARG A 646 13.06 3.86 -36.00
C ARG A 646 13.18 5.38 -36.03
N GLU A 647 12.13 6.08 -36.45
CA GLU A 647 12.11 7.54 -36.49
C GLU A 647 12.10 8.11 -35.07
N TYR A 648 11.26 7.56 -34.20
CA TYR A 648 11.19 7.97 -32.79
C TYR A 648 12.49 7.63 -32.04
N SER A 649 13.08 6.46 -32.27
CA SER A 649 14.38 6.07 -31.67
C SER A 649 15.42 7.13 -31.95
N ARG A 650 15.61 7.51 -33.22
CA ARG A 650 16.60 8.52 -33.59
C ARG A 650 16.37 9.86 -32.90
N VAL A 651 15.12 10.28 -32.71
CA VAL A 651 14.80 11.51 -31.98
C VAL A 651 15.16 11.39 -30.51
N PHE A 652 14.81 10.28 -29.85
CA PHE A 652 15.16 10.06 -28.44
C PHE A 652 16.66 9.90 -28.22
N ASP A 653 17.35 9.18 -29.12
CA ASP A 653 18.81 9.00 -29.06
C ASP A 653 19.50 10.37 -29.14
N GLN A 654 19.05 11.27 -30.04
CA GLN A 654 19.54 12.64 -30.13
C GLN A 654 19.24 13.46 -28.86
N GLU A 655 18.02 13.39 -28.33
CA GLU A 655 17.63 14.10 -27.10
C GLU A 655 18.41 13.62 -25.86
N ASP A 656 18.76 12.34 -25.81
CA ASP A 656 19.57 11.76 -24.75
C ASP A 656 21.04 12.19 -24.88
N GLU A 657 21.60 12.21 -26.09
CA GLU A 657 22.95 12.74 -26.35
C GLU A 657 23.08 14.23 -26.01
N ASP A 658 22.11 15.04 -26.43
CA ASP A 658 22.09 16.49 -26.15
C ASP A 658 22.03 16.77 -24.63
N ARG A 659 21.27 15.95 -23.89
CA ARG A 659 21.21 16.02 -22.41
C ARG A 659 22.54 15.66 -21.77
N LYS A 660 23.15 14.54 -22.16
CA LYS A 660 24.48 14.14 -21.67
C LYS A 660 25.54 15.21 -21.92
N ASN A 661 25.54 15.80 -23.12
CA ASN A 661 26.48 16.86 -23.47
C ASN A 661 26.28 18.12 -22.63
N THR A 662 25.02 18.47 -22.32
CA THR A 662 24.70 19.63 -21.49
C THR A 662 25.11 19.41 -20.03
N ALA A 663 24.80 18.25 -19.45
CA ALA A 663 25.19 17.89 -18.08
C ALA A 663 26.72 17.87 -17.91
N ASN A 664 27.43 17.26 -18.86
CA ASN A 664 28.90 17.27 -18.88
C ASN A 664 29.47 18.69 -18.94
N ARG A 665 28.88 19.58 -19.75
CA ARG A 665 29.32 20.98 -19.82
C ARG A 665 29.15 21.72 -18.50
N GLU A 666 28.03 21.56 -17.80
CA GLU A 666 27.82 22.20 -16.50
C GLU A 666 28.81 21.73 -15.43
N VAL A 667 29.11 20.42 -15.41
CA VAL A 667 30.12 19.85 -14.51
C VAL A 667 31.51 20.42 -14.83
N ILE A 668 31.87 20.50 -16.11
CA ILE A 668 33.12 21.08 -16.57
C ILE A 668 33.22 22.56 -16.18
N GLU A 669 32.16 23.34 -16.40
CA GLU A 669 32.13 24.77 -16.02
C GLU A 669 32.25 24.96 -14.50
N ARG A 670 31.57 24.13 -13.70
CA ARG A 670 31.69 24.15 -12.24
C ARG A 670 33.12 23.81 -11.79
N ARG A 671 33.73 22.77 -12.36
CA ARG A 671 35.13 22.40 -12.08
C ARG A 671 36.09 23.51 -12.49
N ARG A 672 35.88 24.11 -13.66
CA ARG A 672 36.67 25.24 -14.16
C ARG A 672 36.56 26.44 -13.23
N ARG A 673 35.35 26.79 -12.78
CA ARG A 673 35.13 27.88 -11.83
C ARG A 673 35.80 27.62 -10.49
N ALA A 674 35.69 26.41 -9.94
CA ALA A 674 36.35 26.04 -8.69
C ALA A 674 37.88 26.11 -8.82
N LEU A 675 38.43 25.67 -9.96
CA LEU A 675 39.85 25.78 -10.26
C LEU A 675 40.28 27.25 -10.39
N GLU A 676 39.50 28.08 -11.08
CA GLU A 676 39.76 29.52 -11.20
C GLU A 676 39.71 30.24 -9.85
N GLU A 677 38.74 29.90 -8.99
CA GLU A 677 38.64 30.41 -7.61
C GLU A 677 39.85 29.99 -6.77
N TRP A 678 40.28 28.72 -6.86
CA TRP A 678 41.49 28.23 -6.18
C TRP A 678 42.76 28.93 -6.67
N LEU A 679 42.91 29.09 -7.99
CA LEU A 679 44.06 29.79 -8.59
C LEU A 679 44.06 31.28 -8.25
N ALA A 680 42.88 31.91 -8.13
CA ALA A 680 42.75 33.30 -7.68
C ALA A 680 43.14 33.43 -6.21
N TRP A 681 42.63 32.55 -5.33
CA TRP A 681 43.01 32.50 -3.91
C TRP A 681 44.51 32.29 -3.73
N ARG A 682 45.11 31.35 -4.48
CA ARG A 682 46.55 31.06 -4.42
C ARG A 682 47.37 32.29 -4.83
N ARG A 683 46.98 32.96 -5.92
CA ARG A 683 47.67 34.19 -6.36
C ARG A 683 47.59 35.32 -5.33
N ALA A 684 46.41 35.56 -4.77
CA ALA A 684 46.23 36.57 -3.72
C ALA A 684 47.08 36.24 -2.48
N THR A 685 47.07 34.99 -2.03
CA THR A 685 47.86 34.54 -0.89
C THR A 685 49.37 34.64 -1.15
N GLU A 686 49.83 34.28 -2.35
CA GLU A 686 51.23 34.44 -2.76
C GLU A 686 51.66 35.91 -2.82
N GLU A 687 50.75 36.82 -3.17
CA GLU A 687 50.97 38.27 -3.15
C GLU A 687 51.03 38.81 -1.72
N ASP A 688 50.06 38.49 -0.86
CA ASP A 688 50.03 38.89 0.55
C ASP A 688 51.29 38.41 1.29
N VAL A 689 51.68 37.15 1.12
CA VAL A 689 52.90 36.59 1.74
C VAL A 689 54.16 37.28 1.22
N ARG A 690 54.17 37.72 -0.05
CA ARG A 690 55.30 38.45 -0.63
C ARG A 690 55.38 39.86 -0.07
N GLU A 691 54.25 40.54 0.11
CA GLU A 691 54.17 41.86 0.73
C GLU A 691 54.61 41.81 2.19
N GLU A 692 54.04 40.91 3.01
CA GLU A 692 54.44 40.73 4.42
C GLU A 692 55.94 40.41 4.56
N ARG A 693 56.50 39.57 3.69
CA ARG A 693 57.94 39.28 3.70
C ARG A 693 58.80 40.47 3.33
N SER A 694 58.34 41.29 2.37
CA SER A 694 59.02 42.53 2.00
C SER A 694 59.01 43.53 3.17
N GLU A 695 57.91 43.63 3.91
CA GLU A 695 57.81 44.48 5.10
C GLU A 695 58.72 44.00 6.25
N LEU A 696 58.88 42.68 6.40
CA LEU A 696 59.74 42.06 7.42
C LEU A 696 61.22 41.98 7.01
N GLY A 697 61.59 42.45 5.81
CA GLY A 697 62.99 42.48 5.34
C GLY A 697 63.60 41.11 5.04
N LEU A 698 62.77 40.10 4.75
CA LEU A 698 63.20 38.74 4.44
C LEU A 698 63.44 38.59 2.92
N GLU A 699 64.49 37.86 2.51
CA GLU A 699 64.78 37.61 1.09
C GLU A 699 63.64 36.85 0.38
N LYS A 700 63.49 37.10 -0.93
CA LYS A 700 62.49 36.43 -1.77
C LYS A 700 62.75 34.92 -1.78
N LEU A 701 61.75 34.15 -1.35
CA LEU A 701 61.73 32.71 -1.56
C LEU A 701 61.30 32.42 -3.00
N ASP A 702 62.16 31.72 -3.73
CA ASP A 702 61.84 31.14 -5.02
C ASP A 702 61.07 29.85 -4.76
N ILE A 703 59.72 29.92 -4.75
CA ILE A 703 58.84 28.77 -4.46
C ILE A 703 58.66 27.88 -5.71
N ASN A 704 59.61 27.88 -6.63
CA ASN A 704 59.70 26.92 -7.72
C ASN A 704 60.64 25.73 -7.37
N GLY A 705 61.13 25.65 -6.14
CA GLY A 705 62.14 24.67 -5.72
C GLY A 705 61.71 23.76 -4.56
N VAL A 706 60.45 23.31 -4.54
CA VAL A 706 60.11 22.07 -3.80
C VAL A 706 59.84 21.00 -4.84
N ASP A 707 60.90 20.57 -5.51
CA ASP A 707 60.99 19.18 -5.98
C ASP A 707 60.92 18.32 -4.71
N GLY A 708 59.71 17.97 -4.31
CA GLY A 708 59.50 16.89 -3.36
C GLY A 708 59.97 15.62 -4.03
N ASP A 709 60.96 14.96 -3.44
CA ASP A 709 61.53 13.67 -3.83
C ASP A 709 60.64 12.86 -4.81
N ASP A 710 61.14 12.71 -6.04
CA ASP A 710 60.67 11.83 -7.12
C ASP A 710 60.76 10.33 -6.76
N GLU A 711 60.38 9.94 -5.55
CA GLU A 711 60.38 8.53 -5.11
C GLU A 711 59.10 8.08 -4.39
N ALA A 712 57.99 8.82 -4.56
CA ALA A 712 56.66 8.38 -4.15
C ALA A 712 55.62 8.59 -5.26
N GLY A 713 55.62 7.65 -6.23
CA GLY A 713 54.48 7.26 -7.06
C GLY A 713 53.43 8.32 -7.40
N GLY A 714 53.77 9.28 -8.26
CA GLY A 714 52.77 10.08 -8.97
C GLY A 714 52.10 9.23 -10.05
N GLU A 715 50.80 8.96 -9.92
CA GLU A 715 50.01 8.40 -11.01
C GLU A 715 49.96 9.39 -12.17
N TYR A 716 50.57 9.01 -13.29
CA TYR A 716 50.39 9.67 -14.57
C TYR A 716 48.95 9.38 -15.05
N VAL A 717 48.09 10.39 -15.04
CA VAL A 717 46.79 10.31 -15.73
C VAL A 717 47.00 10.80 -17.16
N GLU A 718 47.10 9.87 -18.11
CA GLU A 718 47.05 10.19 -19.54
C GLU A 718 45.62 10.65 -19.89
N GLU A 719 45.46 11.96 -20.08
CA GLU A 719 44.25 12.55 -20.64
C GLU A 719 44.29 12.40 -22.17
N ILE A 720 43.59 11.39 -22.69
CA ILE A 720 43.37 11.25 -24.13
C ILE A 720 42.30 12.26 -24.53
N VAL A 721 42.73 13.39 -25.10
CA VAL A 721 41.84 14.36 -25.74
C VAL A 721 41.63 13.91 -27.18
N GLU A 722 40.51 13.24 -27.46
CA GLU A 722 40.07 12.98 -28.84
C GLU A 722 39.40 14.23 -29.41
N GLU A 723 40.14 14.98 -30.23
CA GLU A 723 39.61 16.06 -31.05
C GLU A 723 39.16 15.47 -32.40
N ILE A 724 37.86 15.47 -32.69
CA ILE A 724 37.32 15.07 -34.00
C ILE A 724 37.62 16.21 -34.98
N ILE A 725 38.64 16.05 -35.81
CA ILE A 725 39.16 17.12 -36.69
C ILE A 725 38.37 17.25 -38.01
N ASP A 726 37.65 16.22 -38.47
CA ASP A 726 36.84 16.32 -39.70
C ASP A 726 35.79 15.20 -39.82
N GLU A 727 34.58 15.55 -40.24
CA GLU A 727 33.47 14.62 -40.51
C GLU A 727 33.15 14.66 -42.02
N THR A 728 33.61 13.65 -42.75
CA THR A 728 33.29 13.49 -44.18
C THR A 728 32.11 12.53 -44.38
N GLU A 729 30.97 13.08 -44.82
CA GLU A 729 29.84 12.29 -45.35
C GLU A 729 30.17 11.77 -46.77
N GLU A 730 30.36 10.46 -46.93
CA GLU A 730 30.28 9.82 -48.25
C GLU A 730 28.85 9.35 -48.53
N VAL A 731 28.21 10.02 -49.51
CA VAL A 731 26.96 9.53 -50.12
C VAL A 731 27.29 8.35 -51.03
N VAL A 732 26.92 7.14 -50.61
CA VAL A 732 26.95 5.95 -51.48
C VAL A 732 25.71 5.96 -52.38
N THR A 733 25.88 6.25 -53.67
CA THR A 733 24.87 6.04 -54.73
C THR A 733 24.59 4.58 -55.03
#